data_AF-A0A956A8N5-F1
#
_entry.id   AF-A0A956A8N5-F1
#
_cell.length_a   1.000
_cell.length_b   1.000
_cell.length_c   1.000
_cell.angle_alpha   90.00
_cell.angle_beta   90.00
_cell.angle_gamma   90.00
#
_symmetry.space_group_name_H-M   'P 1'
#
loop_
_entity.id
_entity.type
_entity.pdbx_description
1 polymer ?
#
loop_
_entity_poly.entity_id
_entity_poly.type
_entity_poly.pdbx_seq_one_letter_code
_entity_poly.pdbx_strand_id
1 'polypeptide(L)'
;MRSTQRRIFHRSAFLALWLVGVASCGSSTRDVGDTSTTAPIVITLDEPHDLSTVRTSKLVVRGTISGVTGGEVLVNETPLEIVDGRFDGTVTLREGKDVTLTVLHAPSGTRLVRTLYVDYTPPKLAINAPERATRRTPPDDQLTVSLEVSDNLELTRLEYEGVQIPVPANGKVEHSVTLTTGLNTLVFIATDGAGNRSSRRVNVLYGETKSPSDVLDSAIRLNVGPVALSVIAEVGQQIFDGLDLQALLLAANPLYTSSIVTVNLQTISHTTPSTLLITPKTGLLDVQFALKGLSVVLGAQLDTLVTVTVSADAINVAAQVKPTLEGGVPQTTIENLAVSFSNLSVSVDDSDLVNAWPEYKQTIETEIGTVVTTLVQTYLFPLIDEWLPKVVDPRTFSVAGLDVELQPVPEVLNVSAEGIYLRLGAAVTILGAPPGIESPGYLYTPGDWTAVTTSEHLKVVVRDDLINLVLHEVWRAGLLRYTIDQESLDAQKSEVELVAGFLGSIVDDLQPPLNPETPITISLEAPLPPVISFSDDPARMLELGLGDFRATIATAGVDARTLLVGHVTVQMKTGLGFVNEAVVPEGLLVGVGVDLDATARTSVAAFENFTNLLLQPIGENLGALVQPVTLPQFSYVRYSDPAVEIVGPNKHHLSVELRLHPAVTP
;
A
#
# COMPACT_ATOMS: atom_id res chain seq x y z
N MET A 1 25.81 -13.95 21.57
CA MET A 1 27.26 -14.19 21.49
C MET A 1 27.94 -12.93 20.95
N ARG A 2 29.14 -12.64 21.49
CA ARG A 2 29.92 -11.39 21.47
C ARG A 2 30.27 -10.87 20.06
N SER A 3 30.00 -9.59 19.79
CA SER A 3 30.94 -8.44 19.64
C SER A 3 31.94 -8.52 18.47
N THR A 4 32.05 -7.45 17.67
CA THR A 4 33.29 -6.66 17.48
C THR A 4 32.99 -5.34 16.75
N GLN A 5 33.21 -4.21 17.44
CA GLN A 5 33.38 -2.88 16.87
C GLN A 5 34.80 -2.73 16.29
N ARG A 6 34.96 -1.97 15.20
CA ARG A 6 36.20 -1.22 14.92
C ARG A 6 35.88 0.14 14.27
N ARG A 7 36.13 1.21 15.04
CA ARG A 7 36.42 2.58 14.56
C ARG A 7 37.90 2.68 14.24
N ILE A 8 38.29 3.39 13.18
CA ILE A 8 39.62 4.03 13.08
C ILE A 8 39.46 5.43 12.44
N PHE A 9 39.86 6.44 13.21
CA PHE A 9 40.19 7.81 12.83
C PHE A 9 41.58 7.84 12.16
N HIS A 10 41.85 8.74 11.21
CA HIS A 10 43.20 9.25 10.94
C HIS A 10 43.16 10.78 10.79
N ARG A 11 44.10 11.45 11.49
CA ARG A 11 44.43 12.88 11.46
C ARG A 11 45.96 13.00 11.34
N SER A 12 46.42 14.12 10.75
CA SER A 12 47.77 14.73 10.86
C SER A 12 48.86 14.11 9.99
N ALA A 13 49.88 14.78 9.42
CA ALA A 13 50.33 16.18 9.28
C ALA A 13 51.61 16.19 8.39
N PHE A 14 51.94 17.27 7.65
CA PHE A 14 53.27 17.61 7.06
C PHE A 14 53.15 19.07 6.54
N LEU A 15 54.09 20.03 6.55
CA LEU A 15 55.48 20.21 7.03
C LEU A 15 55.81 21.73 7.00
N ALA A 16 56.77 22.18 7.81
CA ALA A 16 57.39 23.51 7.77
C ALA A 16 58.66 23.55 6.89
N LEU A 17 59.08 24.71 6.35
CA LEU A 17 60.47 25.21 6.42
C LEU A 17 60.69 26.63 5.84
N TRP A 18 61.68 27.30 6.44
CA TRP A 18 62.32 28.59 6.19
C TRP A 18 63.20 28.69 4.92
N LEU A 19 63.50 29.92 4.46
CA LEU A 19 64.87 30.32 4.07
C LEU A 19 65.14 31.84 4.13
N VAL A 20 66.39 32.14 4.51
CA VAL A 20 67.04 33.43 4.83
C VAL A 20 67.70 34.07 3.60
N GLY A 21 67.81 35.40 3.57
CA GLY A 21 68.73 36.14 2.69
C GLY A 21 69.18 37.47 3.31
N VAL A 22 70.48 37.63 3.49
CA VAL A 22 71.17 38.68 4.28
C VAL A 22 71.76 39.79 3.38
N ALA A 23 71.72 41.02 3.91
CA ALA A 23 72.56 42.22 3.71
C ALA A 23 72.68 42.91 2.34
N SER A 24 72.41 44.22 2.37
CA SER A 24 73.28 45.24 1.81
C SER A 24 73.15 46.54 2.61
N CYS A 25 74.28 47.07 3.05
CA CYS A 25 74.43 48.25 3.89
C CYS A 25 74.64 49.47 2.98
N GLY A 26 73.86 50.54 3.19
CA GLY A 26 73.99 51.80 2.47
C GLY A 26 73.50 52.95 3.32
N SER A 27 74.43 53.70 3.89
CA SER A 27 74.21 54.91 4.66
C SER A 27 73.70 56.06 3.79
N SER A 28 72.64 56.76 4.21
CA SER A 28 72.54 58.19 3.93
C SER A 28 71.73 58.93 5.01
N THR A 29 72.41 59.94 5.55
CA THR A 29 71.99 61.22 6.12
C THR A 29 70.51 61.47 6.40
N ARG A 30 70.27 61.73 7.69
CA ARG A 30 69.08 62.18 8.41
C ARG A 30 68.75 63.63 8.04
N ASP A 31 67.57 63.87 7.48
CA ASP A 31 66.94 65.19 7.37
C ASP A 31 65.66 65.15 8.20
N VAL A 32 65.53 66.05 9.18
CA VAL A 32 64.45 66.07 10.18
C VAL A 32 63.35 66.98 9.66
N GLY A 33 62.35 66.39 9.01
CA GLY A 33 61.06 67.00 8.70
C GLY A 33 59.96 66.29 9.48
N ASP A 34 59.45 66.93 10.51
CA ASP A 34 58.28 66.51 11.29
C ASP A 34 57.03 66.55 10.40
N THR A 35 56.69 65.42 9.81
CA THR A 35 55.36 65.15 9.26
C THR A 35 54.86 63.87 9.91
N SER A 36 53.97 63.99 10.89
CA SER A 36 53.19 62.88 11.41
C SER A 36 52.32 62.32 10.27
N THR A 37 52.90 61.45 9.45
CA THR A 37 52.18 60.69 8.42
C THR A 37 51.38 59.62 9.15
N THR A 38 50.16 60.00 9.54
CA THR A 38 49.11 59.07 9.95
C THR A 38 48.97 58.02 8.85
N ALA A 39 49.14 56.75 9.21
CA ALA A 39 48.96 55.66 8.27
C ALA A 39 47.55 55.76 7.64
N PRO A 40 47.41 55.57 6.31
CA PRO A 40 46.13 55.71 5.66
C PRO A 40 45.11 54.71 6.24
N ILE A 41 43.91 55.18 6.53
CA ILE A 41 42.82 54.34 7.01
C ILE A 41 42.28 53.53 5.83
N VAL A 42 42.31 52.20 5.94
CA VAL A 42 41.82 51.27 4.91
C VAL A 42 40.74 50.39 5.50
N ILE A 43 39.59 50.34 4.83
CA ILE A 43 38.47 49.44 5.16
C ILE A 43 38.53 48.25 4.20
N THR A 44 38.47 47.04 4.74
CA THR A 44 38.26 45.80 3.97
C THR A 44 36.98 45.13 4.45
N LEU A 45 36.20 44.58 3.52
CA LEU A 45 35.06 43.72 3.82
C LEU A 45 35.44 42.28 3.52
N ASP A 46 35.27 41.41 4.51
CA ASP A 46 35.40 39.97 4.38
C ASP A 46 34.09 39.38 3.84
N GLU A 47 32.94 39.81 4.38
CA GLU A 47 31.60 39.45 3.94
C GLU A 47 30.65 40.67 4.00
N PRO A 48 29.75 40.88 3.02
CA PRO A 48 29.62 40.14 1.76
C PRO A 48 30.66 40.55 0.71
N HIS A 49 30.88 39.68 -0.28
CA HIS A 49 31.61 40.04 -1.49
C HIS A 49 30.77 40.92 -2.42
N ASP A 50 31.45 41.66 -3.29
CA ASP A 50 30.79 42.48 -4.31
C ASP A 50 30.03 41.59 -5.29
N LEU A 51 28.85 42.03 -5.72
CA LEU A 51 27.91 41.31 -6.59
C LEU A 51 27.39 39.99 -6.02
N SER A 52 27.44 39.80 -4.69
CA SER A 52 26.84 38.62 -4.05
C SER A 52 25.32 38.70 -4.01
N THR A 53 24.70 37.52 -4.10
CA THR A 53 23.26 37.30 -3.95
C THR A 53 22.91 37.13 -2.47
N VAL A 54 21.93 37.90 -1.98
CA VAL A 54 21.44 37.84 -0.60
C VAL A 54 19.97 37.43 -0.60
N ARG A 55 19.67 36.33 0.08
CA ARG A 55 18.32 35.71 0.13
C ARG A 55 17.56 35.98 1.42
N THR A 56 18.03 36.94 2.20
CA THR A 56 17.46 37.32 3.49
C THR A 56 17.39 38.83 3.59
N SER A 57 16.39 39.33 4.31
CA SER A 57 16.31 40.76 4.62
C SER A 57 17.40 41.20 5.60
N LYS A 58 18.03 40.27 6.32
CA LYS A 58 19.13 40.51 7.26
C LYS A 58 20.43 39.94 6.71
N LEU A 59 21.45 40.77 6.62
CA LEU A 59 22.79 40.41 6.15
C LEU A 59 23.80 40.61 7.28
N VAL A 60 24.62 39.59 7.53
CA VAL A 60 25.80 39.71 8.40
C VAL A 60 26.93 40.36 7.59
N VAL A 61 27.52 41.41 8.15
CA VAL A 61 28.59 42.19 7.54
C VAL A 61 29.82 42.09 8.42
N ARG A 62 30.94 41.66 7.83
CA ARG A 62 32.22 41.47 8.52
C ARG A 62 33.32 42.16 7.76
N GLY A 63 34.20 42.83 8.50
CA GLY A 63 35.36 43.44 7.89
C GLY A 63 36.42 43.87 8.89
N THR A 64 37.48 44.43 8.34
CA THR A 64 38.58 45.01 9.10
C THR A 64 38.81 46.45 8.70
N ILE A 65 39.36 47.22 9.64
CA ILE A 65 39.76 48.59 9.41
C ILE A 65 41.16 48.78 10.00
N SER A 66 42.10 49.21 9.16
CA SER A 66 43.47 49.51 9.58
C SER A 66 43.66 51.01 9.78
N GLY A 67 44.60 51.39 10.65
CA GLY A 67 44.88 52.80 10.97
C GLY A 67 44.03 53.38 12.11
N VAL A 68 43.14 52.59 12.72
CA VAL A 68 42.37 52.95 13.93
C VAL A 68 42.30 51.76 14.89
N THR A 69 42.20 52.03 16.20
CA THR A 69 42.15 50.99 17.26
C THR A 69 40.80 50.92 17.99
N GLY A 70 39.78 51.62 17.50
CA GLY A 70 38.44 51.66 18.09
C GLY A 70 37.53 52.66 17.38
N GLY A 71 36.28 52.76 17.82
CA GLY A 71 35.25 53.61 17.24
C GLY A 71 34.13 52.79 16.60
N GLU A 72 33.47 53.38 15.60
CA GLU A 72 32.39 52.72 14.87
C GLU A 72 32.54 52.93 13.36
N VAL A 73 32.03 51.97 12.59
CA VAL A 73 31.72 52.17 11.16
C VAL A 73 30.22 52.20 10.98
N LEU A 74 29.73 53.05 10.08
CA LEU A 74 28.32 53.06 9.68
C LEU A 74 28.16 52.16 8.46
N VAL A 75 27.38 51.09 8.60
CA VAL A 75 26.99 50.20 7.51
C VAL A 75 25.54 50.46 7.14
N ASN A 76 25.30 51.14 6.01
CA ASN A 76 23.96 51.64 5.64
C ASN A 76 23.25 52.32 6.83
N GLU A 77 23.94 53.27 7.46
CA GLU A 77 23.47 54.03 8.64
C GLU A 77 23.39 53.23 9.95
N THR A 78 23.63 51.92 9.93
CA THR A 78 23.70 51.09 11.15
C THR A 78 25.11 51.14 11.74
N PRO A 79 25.30 51.65 12.97
CA PRO A 79 26.61 51.70 13.61
C PRO A 79 27.06 50.30 14.03
N LEU A 80 28.27 49.92 13.64
CA LEU A 80 28.95 48.70 14.07
C LEU A 80 30.23 49.08 14.82
N GLU A 81 30.39 48.54 16.03
CA GLU A 81 31.56 48.78 16.86
C GLU A 81 32.83 48.16 16.25
N ILE A 82 33.94 48.89 16.32
CA ILE A 82 35.26 48.42 15.94
C ILE A 82 35.97 47.89 17.18
N VAL A 83 36.20 46.58 17.24
CA VAL A 83 36.95 45.89 18.30
C VAL A 83 38.21 45.30 17.69
N ASP A 84 39.38 45.73 18.17
CA ASP A 84 40.70 45.29 17.68
C ASP A 84 40.85 45.38 16.15
N GLY A 85 40.34 46.47 15.55
CA GLY A 85 40.39 46.72 14.12
C GLY A 85 39.42 45.87 13.29
N ARG A 86 38.45 45.21 13.91
CA ARG A 86 37.40 44.41 13.25
C ARG A 86 36.01 44.92 13.60
N PHE A 87 35.08 44.74 12.68
CA PHE A 87 33.66 44.98 12.91
C PHE A 87 32.84 43.80 12.38
N ASP A 88 31.78 43.43 13.12
CA ASP A 88 30.81 42.41 12.76
C ASP A 88 29.42 42.90 13.21
N GLY A 89 28.41 42.75 12.36
CA GLY A 89 27.04 43.05 12.74
C GLY A 89 26.04 42.70 11.65
N THR A 90 24.75 42.87 11.97
CA THR A 90 23.65 42.59 11.05
C THR A 90 23.02 43.88 10.56
N VAL A 91 22.85 44.00 9.23
CA VAL A 91 22.12 45.10 8.60
C VAL A 91 20.87 44.60 7.92
N THR A 92 19.84 45.45 7.84
CA THR A 92 18.62 45.13 7.09
C THR A 92 18.72 45.70 5.68
N LEU A 93 18.50 44.85 4.68
CA LEU A 93 18.50 45.20 3.27
C LEU A 93 17.08 45.18 2.69
N ARG A 94 16.83 46.11 1.77
CA ARG A 94 15.66 46.09 0.90
C ARG A 94 16.00 45.29 -0.36
N GLU A 95 15.00 44.65 -0.97
CA GLU A 95 15.21 43.95 -2.23
C GLU A 95 15.60 44.91 -3.36
N GLY A 96 16.38 44.40 -4.33
CA GLY A 96 16.81 45.11 -5.51
C GLY A 96 18.02 44.47 -6.20
N LYS A 97 18.19 44.73 -7.51
CA LYS A 97 19.30 44.18 -8.31
C LYS A 97 20.65 44.85 -8.04
N ASP A 98 20.62 46.12 -7.61
CA ASP A 98 21.80 46.96 -7.41
C ASP A 98 21.82 47.58 -6.00
N VAL A 99 21.55 46.77 -4.96
CA VAL A 99 21.48 47.27 -3.59
C VAL A 99 22.87 47.66 -3.13
N THR A 100 23.04 48.94 -2.80
CA THR A 100 24.33 49.46 -2.36
C THR A 100 24.52 49.21 -0.87
N LEU A 101 25.60 48.53 -0.50
CA LEU A 101 26.09 48.44 0.88
C LEU A 101 27.26 49.41 1.04
N THR A 102 27.06 50.43 1.88
CA THR A 102 28.09 51.43 2.16
C THR A 102 28.62 51.25 3.57
N VAL A 103 29.93 51.07 3.71
CA VAL A 103 30.66 51.13 4.98
C VAL A 103 31.40 52.47 5.05
N LEU A 104 31.08 53.28 6.05
CA LEU A 104 31.66 54.61 6.27
C LEU A 104 32.31 54.68 7.64
N HIS A 105 33.60 54.96 7.70
CA HIS A 105 34.24 55.40 8.93
C HIS A 105 34.11 56.91 9.04
N ALA A 106 33.07 57.37 9.75
CA ALA A 106 32.68 58.78 9.80
C ALA A 106 33.82 59.74 10.22
N PRO A 107 34.70 59.41 11.20
CA PRO A 107 35.79 60.31 11.60
C PRO A 107 36.81 60.59 10.49
N SER A 108 37.07 59.63 9.59
CA SER A 108 38.05 59.80 8.51
C SER A 108 37.44 60.12 7.15
N GLY A 109 36.12 59.93 7.00
CA GLY A 109 35.44 59.98 5.71
C GLY A 109 35.79 58.82 4.77
N THR A 110 36.56 57.81 5.23
CA THR A 110 36.91 56.64 4.43
C THR A 110 35.64 55.83 4.15
N ARG A 111 35.39 55.52 2.87
CA ARG A 111 34.20 54.81 2.42
C ARG A 111 34.57 53.58 1.59
N LEU A 112 33.87 52.48 1.83
CA LEU A 112 33.84 51.30 0.98
C LEU A 112 32.41 51.06 0.51
N VAL A 113 32.25 50.70 -0.76
CA VAL A 113 30.95 50.40 -1.37
C VAL A 113 30.96 48.99 -1.96
N ARG A 114 29.85 48.27 -1.80
CA ARG A 114 29.53 47.03 -2.49
C ARG A 114 28.16 47.16 -3.14
N THR A 115 27.98 46.47 -4.27
CA THR A 115 26.70 46.30 -4.94
C THR A 115 26.25 44.86 -4.72
N LEU A 116 25.01 44.65 -4.30
CA LEU A 116 24.45 43.34 -3.97
C LEU A 116 23.18 43.10 -4.78
N TYR A 117 22.91 41.84 -5.10
CA TYR A 117 21.60 41.39 -5.59
C TYR A 117 20.82 40.86 -4.39
N VAL A 118 19.82 41.61 -3.91
CA VAL A 118 19.04 41.23 -2.72
C VAL A 118 17.65 40.83 -3.15
N ASP A 119 17.29 39.58 -2.88
CA ASP A 119 16.01 39.01 -3.29
C ASP A 119 15.66 37.85 -2.38
N TYR A 120 14.64 38.02 -1.55
CA TYR A 120 14.19 37.04 -0.58
C TYR A 120 12.71 36.67 -0.78
N THR A 121 12.10 37.14 -1.86
CA THR A 121 10.71 36.88 -2.22
C THR A 121 10.68 35.80 -3.29
N PRO A 122 10.10 34.62 -3.02
CA PRO A 122 9.95 33.61 -4.06
C PRO A 122 9.04 34.05 -5.23
N PRO A 123 9.24 33.51 -6.44
CA PRO A 123 8.33 33.76 -7.57
C PRO A 123 6.89 33.43 -7.23
N LYS A 124 5.95 34.21 -7.76
CA LYS A 124 4.53 33.86 -7.74
C LYS A 124 4.25 32.87 -8.86
N LEU A 125 3.66 31.73 -8.51
CA LEU A 125 3.24 30.69 -9.45
C LEU A 125 1.76 30.35 -9.19
N ALA A 126 0.97 30.27 -10.25
CA ALA A 126 -0.42 29.86 -10.22
C ALA A 126 -0.72 28.88 -11.36
N ILE A 127 -1.55 27.88 -11.07
CA ILE A 127 -2.13 26.98 -12.07
C ILE A 127 -3.58 27.43 -12.28
N ASN A 128 -3.86 27.95 -13.47
CA ASN A 128 -5.18 28.47 -13.83
C ASN A 128 -6.07 27.39 -14.46
N ALA A 129 -5.47 26.40 -15.12
CA ALA A 129 -6.14 25.20 -15.63
C ALA A 129 -5.16 24.02 -15.67
N PRO A 130 -5.60 22.77 -15.45
CA PRO A 130 -6.97 22.40 -15.09
C PRO A 130 -7.34 22.83 -13.67
N GLU A 131 -8.64 22.81 -13.35
CA GLU A 131 -9.08 22.91 -11.96
C GLU A 131 -8.58 21.70 -11.16
N ARG A 132 -8.42 21.87 -9.85
CA ARG A 132 -8.10 20.75 -8.96
C ARG A 132 -9.19 19.68 -9.06
N ALA A 133 -8.79 18.42 -8.90
CA ALA A 133 -9.70 17.29 -8.98
C ALA A 133 -10.37 17.10 -10.36
N THR A 134 -9.73 17.62 -11.43
CA THR A 134 -10.22 17.40 -12.79
C THR A 134 -10.18 15.92 -13.15
N ARG A 135 -11.23 15.46 -13.84
CA ARG A 135 -11.33 14.11 -14.41
C ARG A 135 -11.26 14.19 -15.93
N ARG A 136 -10.53 13.27 -16.54
CA ARG A 136 -10.37 13.15 -17.99
C ARG A 136 -10.57 11.69 -18.38
N THR A 137 -11.15 11.45 -19.55
CA THR A 137 -11.39 10.11 -20.08
C THR A 137 -10.69 9.93 -21.42
N PRO A 138 -10.28 8.71 -21.80
CA PRO A 138 -9.73 8.43 -23.12
C PRO A 138 -10.67 8.88 -24.26
N PRO A 139 -10.12 9.18 -25.46
CA PRO A 139 -8.70 9.09 -25.83
C PRO A 139 -7.87 10.37 -25.55
N ASP A 140 -8.43 11.37 -24.84
CA ASP A 140 -7.78 12.68 -24.64
C ASP A 140 -6.74 12.64 -23.50
N ASP A 141 -5.61 11.97 -23.75
CA ASP A 141 -4.47 11.87 -22.83
C ASP A 141 -3.60 13.13 -22.79
N GLN A 142 -3.79 14.06 -23.72
CA GLN A 142 -3.08 15.34 -23.73
C GLN A 142 -3.83 16.36 -22.88
N LEU A 143 -3.16 16.94 -21.89
CA LEU A 143 -3.71 17.98 -21.05
C LEU A 143 -2.92 19.27 -21.22
N THR A 144 -3.59 20.32 -21.69
CA THR A 144 -3.01 21.67 -21.66
C THR A 144 -3.17 22.27 -20.26
N VAL A 145 -2.04 22.55 -19.62
CA VAL A 145 -1.95 23.25 -18.34
C VAL A 145 -1.71 24.74 -18.61
N SER A 146 -2.57 25.59 -18.05
CA SER A 146 -2.42 27.05 -18.12
C SER A 146 -1.81 27.55 -16.82
N LEU A 147 -0.67 28.23 -16.92
CA LEU A 147 0.11 28.71 -15.79
C LEU A 147 0.27 30.23 -15.86
N GLU A 148 0.37 30.86 -14.70
CA GLU A 148 0.82 32.24 -14.56
C GLU A 148 2.00 32.28 -13.59
N VAL A 149 3.12 32.82 -14.05
CA VAL A 149 4.34 32.94 -13.28
C VAL A 149 4.87 34.37 -13.36
N SER A 150 5.25 34.94 -12.23
CA SER A 150 5.83 36.28 -12.14
C SER A 150 6.81 36.36 -10.99
N ASP A 151 7.75 37.30 -11.08
CA ASP A 151 8.74 37.56 -10.07
C ASP A 151 8.93 39.08 -9.90
N ASN A 152 9.28 39.54 -8.70
CA ASN A 152 9.52 40.96 -8.38
C ASN A 152 10.82 41.48 -9.01
N LEU A 153 11.82 40.61 -9.26
CA LEU A 153 13.11 41.01 -9.79
C LEU A 153 13.50 40.24 -11.06
N GLU A 154 13.59 38.92 -11.00
CA GLU A 154 14.03 38.08 -12.10
C GLU A 154 13.58 36.62 -12.00
N LEU A 155 12.73 36.18 -12.92
CA LEU A 155 12.44 34.77 -13.09
C LEU A 155 13.54 34.10 -13.93
N THR A 156 14.16 33.05 -13.41
CA THR A 156 15.24 32.33 -14.10
C THR A 156 14.77 31.01 -14.70
N ARG A 157 13.90 30.28 -14.00
CA ARG A 157 13.48 28.93 -14.42
C ARG A 157 12.03 28.64 -14.06
N LEU A 158 11.30 28.03 -14.98
CA LEU A 158 10.06 27.30 -14.73
C LEU A 158 10.30 25.86 -15.19
N GLU A 159 9.98 24.87 -14.37
CA GLU A 159 10.21 23.45 -14.70
C GLU A 159 9.01 22.56 -14.35
N TYR A 160 8.82 21.51 -15.14
CA TYR A 160 7.91 20.38 -14.92
C TYR A 160 8.72 19.09 -15.09
N GLU A 161 8.70 18.21 -14.08
CA GLU A 161 9.50 16.97 -14.06
C GLU A 161 11.00 17.18 -14.37
N GLY A 162 11.55 18.33 -13.96
CA GLY A 162 12.94 18.73 -14.21
C GLY A 162 13.22 19.26 -15.63
N VAL A 163 12.21 19.29 -16.51
CA VAL A 163 12.30 19.88 -17.85
C VAL A 163 11.95 21.36 -17.78
N GLN A 164 12.82 22.21 -18.33
CA GLN A 164 12.61 23.66 -18.36
C GLN A 164 11.51 24.04 -19.38
N ILE A 165 10.56 24.86 -18.93
CA ILE A 165 9.48 25.40 -19.74
C ILE A 165 9.82 26.86 -20.10
N PRO A 166 9.77 27.25 -21.39
CA PRO A 166 9.94 28.64 -21.80
C PRO A 166 8.84 29.54 -21.22
N VAL A 167 9.24 30.67 -20.63
CA VAL A 167 8.30 31.65 -20.06
C VAL A 167 8.26 32.90 -20.95
N PRO A 168 7.11 33.22 -21.57
CA PRO A 168 6.96 34.46 -22.33
C PRO A 168 7.01 35.70 -21.42
N ALA A 169 7.28 36.86 -22.00
CA ALA A 169 7.42 38.12 -21.25
C ALA A 169 6.15 38.54 -20.46
N ASN A 170 4.98 38.01 -20.81
CA ASN A 170 3.72 38.28 -20.11
C ASN A 170 3.47 37.33 -18.92
N GLY A 171 4.37 36.37 -18.65
CA GLY A 171 4.26 35.41 -17.55
C GLY A 171 3.19 34.33 -17.74
N LYS A 172 2.47 34.30 -18.86
CA LYS A 172 1.41 33.31 -19.14
C LYS A 172 1.97 32.20 -20.00
N VAL A 173 1.82 30.96 -19.52
CA VAL A 173 2.39 29.77 -20.15
C VAL A 173 1.28 28.75 -20.40
N GLU A 174 1.28 28.15 -21.58
CA GLU A 174 0.53 26.94 -21.87
C GLU A 174 1.52 25.79 -22.07
N HIS A 175 1.30 24.69 -21.35
CA HIS A 175 2.18 23.52 -21.39
C HIS A 175 1.35 22.25 -21.58
N SER A 176 1.68 21.41 -22.56
CA SER A 176 1.00 20.14 -22.77
C SER A 176 1.67 19.05 -21.95
N VAL A 177 0.88 18.31 -21.18
CA VAL A 177 1.30 17.15 -20.40
C VAL A 177 0.57 15.91 -20.92
N THR A 178 1.29 14.81 -21.10
CA THR A 178 0.68 13.50 -21.39
C THR A 178 0.30 12.82 -20.08
N LEU A 179 -0.98 12.47 -19.92
CA LEU A 179 -1.51 11.78 -18.76
C LEU A 179 -1.36 10.27 -18.90
N THR A 180 -1.06 9.59 -17.79
CA THR A 180 -1.12 8.14 -17.68
C THR A 180 -2.42 7.72 -16.98
N THR A 181 -2.94 6.52 -17.29
CA THR A 181 -4.16 6.03 -16.61
C THR A 181 -3.92 5.97 -15.11
N GLY A 182 -4.81 6.57 -14.34
CA GLY A 182 -4.68 6.72 -12.89
C GLY A 182 -4.68 8.18 -12.44
N LEU A 183 -4.18 8.37 -11.22
CA LEU A 183 -4.01 9.68 -10.61
C LEU A 183 -2.67 10.29 -11.05
N ASN A 184 -2.72 11.43 -11.72
CA ASN A 184 -1.55 12.18 -12.19
C ASN A 184 -1.31 13.39 -11.27
N THR A 185 -0.15 13.46 -10.63
CA THR A 185 0.26 14.61 -9.80
C THR A 185 1.18 15.52 -10.59
N LEU A 186 0.66 16.67 -11.03
CA LEU A 186 1.44 17.61 -11.81
C LEU A 186 2.13 18.60 -10.87
N VAL A 187 3.47 18.66 -10.90
CA VAL A 187 4.26 19.55 -10.03
C VAL A 187 5.05 20.53 -10.88
N PHE A 188 4.75 21.82 -10.73
CA PHE A 188 5.47 22.91 -11.38
C PHE A 188 6.31 23.67 -10.36
N ILE A 189 7.54 24.01 -10.73
CA ILE A 189 8.46 24.73 -9.86
C ILE A 189 9.00 25.96 -10.60
N ALA A 190 8.85 27.13 -9.98
CA ALA A 190 9.45 28.38 -10.45
C ALA A 190 10.65 28.73 -9.58
N THR A 191 11.73 29.22 -10.18
CA THR A 191 12.97 29.65 -9.51
C THR A 191 13.40 31.02 -10.02
N ASP A 192 13.66 31.96 -9.11
CA ASP A 192 14.16 33.31 -9.44
C ASP A 192 15.69 33.34 -9.64
N GLY A 193 16.24 34.53 -9.91
CA GLY A 193 17.68 34.79 -10.04
C GLY A 193 18.47 34.65 -8.74
N ALA A 194 17.82 34.74 -7.57
CA ALA A 194 18.44 34.47 -6.28
C ALA A 194 18.39 32.99 -5.85
N GLY A 195 17.68 32.15 -6.60
CA GLY A 195 17.44 30.75 -6.28
C GLY A 195 16.31 30.51 -5.27
N ASN A 196 15.44 31.50 -4.99
CA ASN A 196 14.20 31.23 -4.28
C ASN A 196 13.23 30.47 -5.18
N ARG A 197 12.44 29.59 -4.57
CA ARG A 197 11.61 28.63 -5.28
C ARG A 197 10.18 28.73 -4.80
N SER A 198 9.24 28.61 -5.72
CA SER A 198 7.84 28.32 -5.42
C SER A 198 7.41 27.07 -6.18
N SER A 199 6.45 26.34 -5.62
CA SER A 199 5.90 25.14 -6.25
C SER A 199 4.38 25.17 -6.22
N ARG A 200 3.76 24.64 -7.27
CA ARG A 200 2.32 24.41 -7.35
C ARG A 200 2.06 22.99 -7.81
N ARG A 201 0.99 22.41 -7.27
CA ARG A 201 0.60 21.04 -7.54
C ARG A 201 -0.87 20.98 -7.93
N VAL A 202 -1.22 20.10 -8.87
CA VAL A 202 -2.61 19.78 -9.18
C VAL A 202 -2.73 18.29 -9.48
N ASN A 203 -3.76 17.64 -8.94
CA ASN A 203 -4.09 16.27 -9.26
C ASN A 203 -5.17 16.16 -10.33
N VAL A 204 -4.94 15.26 -11.29
CA VAL A 204 -5.86 14.94 -12.38
C VAL A 204 -6.08 13.43 -12.43
N LEU A 205 -7.33 13.00 -12.38
CA LEU A 205 -7.69 11.59 -12.59
C LEU A 205 -7.93 11.35 -14.08
N TYR A 206 -7.15 10.46 -14.69
CA TYR A 206 -7.29 10.09 -16.10
C TYR A 206 -7.62 8.61 -16.25
N GLY A 207 -8.64 8.28 -17.03
CA GLY A 207 -8.97 6.89 -17.38
C GLY A 207 -10.44 6.67 -17.63
N GLU A 208 -10.79 5.45 -18.02
CA GLU A 208 -12.19 5.05 -18.12
C GLU A 208 -12.78 4.87 -16.71
N THR A 209 -14.08 5.09 -16.57
CA THR A 209 -14.78 4.83 -15.29
C THR A 209 -15.96 3.91 -15.51
N LYS A 210 -16.23 3.04 -14.53
CA LYS A 210 -17.43 2.19 -14.50
C LYS A 210 -18.32 2.50 -13.29
N SER A 211 -19.62 2.22 -13.43
CA SER A 211 -20.56 2.38 -12.33
C SER A 211 -20.22 1.39 -11.21
N PRO A 212 -20.21 1.80 -9.94
CA PRO A 212 -20.01 0.87 -8.83
C PRO A 212 -21.19 -0.09 -8.63
N SER A 213 -22.34 0.18 -9.24
CA SER A 213 -23.51 -0.71 -9.21
C SER A 213 -23.37 -1.92 -10.15
N ASP A 214 -22.44 -1.86 -11.10
CA ASP A 214 -22.25 -2.94 -12.07
C ASP A 214 -21.40 -4.04 -11.43
N VAL A 215 -21.70 -5.30 -11.77
CA VAL A 215 -20.80 -6.39 -11.42
C VAL A 215 -19.50 -6.17 -12.17
N LEU A 216 -18.39 -6.10 -11.43
CA LEU A 216 -17.08 -6.10 -12.03
C LEU A 216 -16.82 -7.48 -12.60
N ASP A 217 -16.96 -7.60 -13.92
CA ASP A 217 -16.57 -8.81 -14.61
C ASP A 217 -15.12 -9.10 -14.28
N SER A 218 -14.86 -10.38 -14.04
CA SER A 218 -13.52 -10.89 -14.11
C SER A 218 -12.61 -10.14 -13.12
N ALA A 219 -13.03 -10.17 -11.86
CA ALA A 219 -12.41 -9.47 -10.73
C ALA A 219 -11.38 -10.35 -9.99
N ILE A 220 -11.69 -11.64 -9.81
CA ILE A 220 -10.89 -12.60 -9.04
C ILE A 220 -10.69 -13.88 -9.85
N ARG A 221 -9.48 -14.44 -9.78
CA ARG A 221 -9.18 -15.80 -10.24
C ARG A 221 -8.67 -16.63 -9.10
N LEU A 222 -9.11 -17.88 -9.10
CA LEU A 222 -8.62 -18.91 -8.22
C LEU A 222 -8.08 -20.04 -9.10
N ASN A 223 -6.84 -20.44 -8.85
CA ASN A 223 -6.27 -21.66 -9.38
C ASN A 223 -5.89 -22.58 -8.22
N VAL A 224 -6.41 -23.81 -8.25
CA VAL A 224 -6.03 -24.86 -7.30
C VAL A 224 -5.25 -25.91 -8.05
N GLY A 225 -3.93 -25.79 -7.98
CA GLY A 225 -3.00 -26.66 -8.68
C GLY A 225 -2.92 -28.08 -8.08
N PRO A 226 -2.18 -28.99 -8.73
CA PRO A 226 -2.12 -30.39 -8.33
C PRO A 226 -1.55 -30.63 -6.92
N VAL A 227 -0.61 -29.80 -6.46
CA VAL A 227 -0.05 -29.89 -5.10
C VAL A 227 -1.09 -29.44 -4.08
N ALA A 228 -1.83 -28.36 -4.36
CA ALA A 228 -2.94 -27.93 -3.50
C ALA A 228 -4.05 -28.99 -3.42
N LEU A 229 -4.41 -29.63 -4.54
CA LEU A 229 -5.37 -30.75 -4.57
C LEU A 229 -4.87 -31.95 -3.76
N SER A 230 -3.57 -32.23 -3.76
CA SER A 230 -2.97 -33.31 -2.96
C SER A 230 -3.11 -33.04 -1.46
N VAL A 231 -2.98 -31.79 -1.02
CA VAL A 231 -3.20 -31.39 0.37
C VAL A 231 -4.68 -31.51 0.76
N ILE A 232 -5.59 -31.13 -0.14
CA ILE A 232 -7.04 -31.34 0.06
C ILE A 232 -7.35 -32.83 0.18
N ALA A 233 -6.70 -33.68 -0.62
CA ALA A 233 -6.83 -35.13 -0.51
C ALA A 233 -6.29 -35.66 0.84
N GLU A 234 -5.18 -35.13 1.35
CA GLU A 234 -4.68 -35.49 2.68
C GLU A 234 -5.65 -35.09 3.80
N VAL A 235 -6.27 -33.92 3.71
CA VAL A 235 -7.33 -33.50 4.65
C VAL A 235 -8.53 -34.44 4.58
N GLY A 236 -9.01 -34.78 3.39
CA GLY A 236 -10.12 -35.72 3.21
C GLY A 236 -9.79 -37.11 3.79
N GLN A 237 -8.54 -37.56 3.63
CA GLN A 237 -8.03 -38.78 4.24
C GLN A 237 -8.08 -38.73 5.77
N GLN A 238 -7.61 -37.63 6.39
CA GLN A 238 -7.64 -37.46 7.85
C GLN A 238 -9.07 -37.44 8.41
N ILE A 239 -9.99 -36.76 7.72
CA ILE A 239 -11.41 -36.75 8.10
C ILE A 239 -11.98 -38.17 8.05
N PHE A 240 -11.70 -38.90 6.97
CA PHE A 240 -12.20 -40.27 6.82
C PHE A 240 -11.60 -41.23 7.86
N ASP A 241 -10.29 -41.16 8.09
CA ASP A 241 -9.59 -41.99 9.09
C ASP A 241 -10.09 -41.71 10.52
N GLY A 242 -10.63 -40.50 10.77
CA GLY A 242 -11.25 -40.12 12.03
C GLY A 242 -12.70 -40.59 12.21
N LEU A 243 -13.35 -41.13 11.17
CA LEU A 243 -14.71 -41.66 11.28
C LEU A 243 -14.74 -42.97 12.07
N ASP A 244 -15.73 -43.11 12.96
CA ASP A 244 -16.05 -44.40 13.58
C ASP A 244 -16.78 -45.29 12.56
N LEU A 245 -16.00 -45.86 11.63
CA LEU A 245 -16.53 -46.75 10.59
C LEU A 245 -17.28 -47.93 11.20
N GLN A 246 -16.88 -48.40 12.38
CA GLN A 246 -17.58 -49.49 13.06
C GLN A 246 -18.99 -49.07 13.47
N ALA A 247 -19.16 -47.94 14.15
CA ALA A 247 -20.48 -47.45 14.51
C ALA A 247 -21.36 -47.20 13.29
N LEU A 248 -20.79 -46.59 12.23
CA LEU A 248 -21.52 -46.28 11.00
C LEU A 248 -21.99 -47.55 10.26
N LEU A 249 -21.13 -48.56 10.15
CA LEU A 249 -21.49 -49.81 9.49
C LEU A 249 -22.38 -50.70 10.36
N LEU A 250 -22.25 -50.68 11.70
CA LEU A 250 -23.15 -51.40 12.60
C LEU A 250 -24.58 -50.85 12.50
N ALA A 251 -24.75 -49.55 12.26
CA ALA A 251 -26.06 -48.94 12.02
C ALA A 251 -26.72 -49.44 10.72
N ALA A 252 -25.96 -50.01 9.78
CA ALA A 252 -26.47 -50.62 8.56
C ALA A 252 -26.90 -52.09 8.72
N ASN A 253 -26.82 -52.66 9.93
CA ASN A 253 -27.28 -54.02 10.17
C ASN A 253 -28.82 -54.16 10.06
N PRO A 254 -29.32 -55.30 9.55
CA PRO A 254 -28.55 -56.42 8.99
C PRO A 254 -28.02 -56.11 7.58
N LEU A 255 -26.78 -56.52 7.28
CA LEU A 255 -26.19 -56.33 5.95
C LEU A 255 -26.86 -57.18 4.87
N TYR A 256 -27.37 -58.35 5.23
CA TYR A 256 -28.10 -59.23 4.32
C TYR A 256 -29.13 -60.05 5.07
N THR A 257 -30.32 -60.23 4.49
CA THR A 257 -31.38 -61.05 5.07
C THR A 257 -32.02 -61.92 3.98
N SER A 258 -32.12 -63.22 4.24
CA SER A 258 -32.88 -64.17 3.45
C SER A 258 -33.83 -64.97 4.34
N SER A 259 -34.56 -65.93 3.78
CA SER A 259 -35.41 -66.84 4.57
C SER A 259 -34.63 -67.82 5.45
N ILE A 260 -33.30 -67.92 5.29
CA ILE A 260 -32.46 -68.94 5.94
C ILE A 260 -31.32 -68.31 6.76
N VAL A 261 -30.85 -67.11 6.37
CA VAL A 261 -29.71 -66.47 7.04
C VAL A 261 -29.90 -64.96 7.17
N THR A 262 -29.54 -64.41 8.33
CA THR A 262 -29.37 -62.98 8.56
C THR A 262 -27.90 -62.70 8.85
N VAL A 263 -27.24 -61.89 8.02
CA VAL A 263 -25.84 -61.52 8.19
C VAL A 263 -25.76 -60.14 8.82
N ASN A 264 -25.16 -60.08 10.00
CA ASN A 264 -24.89 -58.85 10.72
C ASN A 264 -23.39 -58.61 10.76
N LEU A 265 -22.96 -57.37 10.58
CA LEU A 265 -21.63 -56.94 10.98
C LEU A 265 -21.49 -57.04 12.50
N GLN A 266 -20.37 -57.60 12.97
CA GLN A 266 -19.97 -57.58 14.38
C GLN A 266 -18.86 -56.56 14.61
N THR A 267 -17.78 -56.65 13.83
CA THR A 267 -16.63 -55.75 13.94
C THR A 267 -16.06 -55.46 12.56
N ILE A 268 -15.54 -54.25 12.38
CA ILE A 268 -14.73 -53.88 11.22
C ILE A 268 -13.47 -53.20 11.72
N SER A 269 -12.34 -53.52 11.10
CA SER A 269 -11.07 -52.85 11.30
C SER A 269 -10.37 -52.64 9.96
N HIS A 270 -9.52 -51.63 9.89
CA HIS A 270 -8.68 -51.35 8.74
C HIS A 270 -7.33 -50.80 9.21
N THR A 271 -6.35 -50.78 8.33
CA THR A 271 -5.04 -50.16 8.57
C THR A 271 -5.09 -48.68 8.25
N THR A 272 -4.72 -47.83 9.21
CA THR A 272 -4.56 -46.40 9.03
C THR A 272 -3.10 -46.03 8.68
N PRO A 273 -2.86 -45.00 7.86
CA PRO A 273 -3.88 -44.18 7.21
C PRO A 273 -4.49 -44.85 5.97
N SER A 274 -5.72 -44.48 5.64
CA SER A 274 -6.28 -44.73 4.30
C SER A 274 -5.48 -43.95 3.24
N THR A 275 -5.80 -44.12 1.95
CA THR A 275 -5.20 -43.28 0.90
C THR A 275 -6.28 -42.61 0.09
N LEU A 276 -6.19 -41.29 -0.07
CA LEU A 276 -7.03 -40.51 -0.98
C LEU A 276 -6.13 -39.79 -2.00
N LEU A 277 -6.47 -39.91 -3.28
CA LEU A 277 -5.79 -39.22 -4.38
C LEU A 277 -6.83 -38.48 -5.23
N ILE A 278 -6.57 -37.21 -5.48
CA ILE A 278 -7.37 -36.36 -6.38
C ILE A 278 -6.45 -35.95 -7.54
N THR A 279 -6.76 -36.42 -8.75
CA THR A 279 -5.98 -36.13 -9.95
C THR A 279 -6.82 -35.31 -10.93
N PRO A 280 -6.42 -34.07 -11.24
CA PRO A 280 -7.17 -33.25 -12.17
C PRO A 280 -6.98 -33.73 -13.61
N LYS A 281 -8.06 -33.74 -14.39
CA LYS A 281 -8.10 -34.07 -15.82
C LYS A 281 -8.96 -33.03 -16.55
N THR A 282 -8.84 -32.97 -17.87
CA THR A 282 -9.68 -32.07 -18.67
C THR A 282 -11.16 -32.34 -18.44
N GLY A 283 -11.84 -31.37 -17.80
CA GLY A 283 -13.26 -31.38 -17.50
C GLY A 283 -13.68 -32.16 -16.24
N LEU A 284 -12.79 -32.85 -15.54
CA LEU A 284 -13.15 -33.66 -14.36
C LEU A 284 -11.96 -33.91 -13.40
N LEU A 285 -12.26 -34.33 -12.18
CA LEU A 285 -11.32 -34.79 -11.18
C LEU A 285 -11.46 -36.30 -11.03
N ASP A 286 -10.37 -37.05 -11.24
CA ASP A 286 -10.31 -38.45 -10.87
C ASP A 286 -10.05 -38.56 -9.37
N VAL A 287 -10.97 -39.18 -8.63
CA VAL A 287 -10.87 -39.41 -7.19
C VAL A 287 -10.66 -40.90 -6.96
N GLN A 288 -9.56 -41.25 -6.28
CA GLN A 288 -9.25 -42.62 -5.90
C GLN A 288 -9.06 -42.69 -4.39
N PHE A 289 -9.84 -43.54 -3.74
CA PHE A 289 -9.80 -43.77 -2.31
C PHE A 289 -9.52 -45.25 -2.04
N ALA A 290 -8.66 -45.56 -1.07
CA ALA A 290 -8.42 -46.96 -0.68
C ALA A 290 -8.33 -47.15 0.84
N LEU A 291 -9.10 -48.12 1.33
CA LEU A 291 -9.02 -48.64 2.70
C LEU A 291 -8.17 -49.89 2.72
N LYS A 292 -7.02 -49.86 3.38
CA LYS A 292 -6.06 -50.97 3.39
C LYS A 292 -6.27 -51.91 4.57
N GLY A 293 -5.89 -53.17 4.41
CA GLY A 293 -5.89 -54.18 5.48
C GLY A 293 -7.26 -54.32 6.15
N LEU A 294 -8.30 -54.40 5.34
CA LEU A 294 -9.68 -54.53 5.81
C LEU A 294 -9.86 -55.92 6.46
N SER A 295 -10.40 -55.93 7.68
CA SER A 295 -10.88 -57.14 8.34
C SER A 295 -12.27 -56.89 8.92
N VAL A 296 -13.24 -57.67 8.45
CA VAL A 296 -14.67 -57.57 8.77
C VAL A 296 -15.09 -58.90 9.38
N VAL A 297 -15.62 -58.87 10.59
CA VAL A 297 -16.22 -60.05 11.23
C VAL A 297 -17.72 -59.91 11.14
N LEU A 298 -18.35 -60.89 10.49
CA LEU A 298 -19.78 -60.99 10.29
C LEU A 298 -20.33 -62.12 11.16
N GLY A 299 -21.50 -61.90 11.75
CA GLY A 299 -22.31 -62.93 12.37
C GLY A 299 -23.44 -63.33 11.43
N ALA A 300 -23.38 -64.55 10.90
CA ALA A 300 -24.45 -65.16 10.13
C ALA A 300 -25.36 -65.95 11.08
N GLN A 301 -26.58 -65.46 11.28
CA GLN A 301 -27.59 -66.10 12.12
C GLN A 301 -28.44 -67.03 11.25
N LEU A 302 -28.23 -68.34 11.40
CA LEU A 302 -29.12 -69.42 10.96
C LEU A 302 -29.89 -69.94 12.19
N ASP A 303 -29.94 -71.26 12.40
CA ASP A 303 -30.38 -71.87 13.66
C ASP A 303 -29.34 -71.68 14.79
N THR A 304 -28.08 -71.46 14.43
CA THR A 304 -26.95 -71.10 15.30
C THR A 304 -26.25 -69.86 14.73
N LEU A 305 -25.55 -69.12 15.60
CA LEU A 305 -24.71 -67.99 15.18
C LEU A 305 -23.38 -68.52 14.64
N VAL A 306 -23.08 -68.25 13.38
CA VAL A 306 -21.81 -68.59 12.75
C VAL A 306 -21.01 -67.32 12.53
N THR A 307 -19.74 -67.34 12.94
CA THR A 307 -18.80 -66.25 12.67
C THR A 307 -18.16 -66.44 11.30
N VAL A 308 -18.21 -65.39 10.49
CA VAL A 308 -17.58 -65.33 9.18
C VAL A 308 -16.60 -64.17 9.18
N THR A 309 -15.33 -64.45 8.92
CA THR A 309 -14.30 -63.43 8.79
C THR A 309 -14.06 -63.14 7.31
N VAL A 310 -14.35 -61.92 6.89
CA VAL A 310 -14.06 -61.39 5.55
C VAL A 310 -12.84 -60.47 5.66
N SER A 311 -11.80 -60.72 4.87
CA SER A 311 -10.62 -59.85 4.82
C SER A 311 -10.28 -59.46 3.39
N ALA A 312 -9.80 -58.23 3.20
CA ALA A 312 -9.28 -57.75 1.92
C ALA A 312 -8.01 -56.95 2.15
N ASP A 313 -7.07 -57.04 1.20
CA ASP A 313 -5.86 -56.21 1.24
C ASP A 313 -6.22 -54.73 1.06
N ALA A 314 -7.23 -54.44 0.24
CA ALA A 314 -7.80 -53.10 0.13
C ALA A 314 -9.25 -53.12 -0.39
N ILE A 315 -10.05 -52.12 0.00
CA ILE A 315 -11.23 -51.67 -0.75
C ILE A 315 -10.82 -50.42 -1.52
N ASN A 316 -10.90 -50.44 -2.86
CA ASN A 316 -10.62 -49.29 -3.70
C ASN A 316 -11.92 -48.72 -4.24
N VAL A 317 -12.12 -47.42 -4.04
CA VAL A 317 -13.21 -46.63 -4.60
C VAL A 317 -12.63 -45.68 -5.63
N ALA A 318 -13.12 -45.75 -6.86
CA ALA A 318 -12.76 -44.85 -7.94
C ALA A 318 -14.01 -44.06 -8.36
N ALA A 319 -13.87 -42.76 -8.55
CA ALA A 319 -14.94 -41.89 -8.99
C ALA A 319 -14.39 -40.78 -9.89
N GLN A 320 -15.26 -40.21 -10.71
CA GLN A 320 -14.98 -38.99 -11.45
C GLN A 320 -15.89 -37.89 -10.93
N VAL A 321 -15.32 -36.83 -10.39
CA VAL A 321 -16.07 -35.67 -9.91
C VAL A 321 -15.98 -34.59 -10.97
N LYS A 322 -17.11 -34.10 -11.45
CA LYS A 322 -17.19 -33.09 -12.50
C LYS A 322 -17.75 -31.79 -11.92
N PRO A 323 -16.89 -30.81 -11.63
CA PRO A 323 -17.32 -29.47 -11.24
C PRO A 323 -17.97 -28.75 -12.43
N THR A 324 -19.12 -28.15 -12.22
CA THR A 324 -19.86 -27.38 -13.23
C THR A 324 -20.41 -26.09 -12.63
N LEU A 325 -20.75 -25.11 -13.47
CA LEU A 325 -21.52 -23.93 -13.07
C LEU A 325 -22.94 -24.07 -13.61
N GLU A 326 -23.92 -24.18 -12.71
CA GLU A 326 -25.34 -24.16 -13.05
C GLU A 326 -25.98 -22.90 -12.46
N GLY A 327 -26.50 -22.01 -13.32
CA GLY A 327 -27.10 -20.76 -12.86
C GLY A 327 -26.13 -19.83 -12.12
N GLY A 328 -24.82 -19.93 -12.39
CA GLY A 328 -23.79 -19.18 -11.66
C GLY A 328 -23.43 -19.75 -10.29
N VAL A 329 -23.99 -20.89 -9.91
CA VAL A 329 -23.64 -21.59 -8.67
C VAL A 329 -22.73 -22.78 -9.01
N PRO A 330 -21.55 -22.89 -8.37
CA PRO A 330 -20.73 -24.07 -8.52
C PRO A 330 -21.44 -25.30 -7.95
N GLN A 331 -21.47 -26.37 -8.74
CA GLN A 331 -22.00 -27.67 -8.35
C GLN A 331 -21.00 -28.76 -8.74
N THR A 332 -21.08 -29.92 -8.11
CA THR A 332 -20.35 -31.09 -8.58
C THR A 332 -21.29 -32.25 -8.87
N THR A 333 -20.96 -33.02 -9.90
CA THR A 333 -21.64 -34.28 -10.21
C THR A 333 -20.65 -35.42 -10.15
N ILE A 334 -21.05 -36.54 -9.54
CA ILE A 334 -20.24 -37.74 -9.46
C ILE A 334 -20.62 -38.66 -10.63
N GLU A 335 -19.62 -39.04 -11.41
CA GLU A 335 -19.71 -39.96 -12.54
C GLU A 335 -18.81 -41.18 -12.26
N ASN A 336 -19.13 -42.32 -12.88
CA ASN A 336 -18.28 -43.52 -12.90
C ASN A 336 -17.79 -44.01 -11.52
N LEU A 337 -18.66 -43.92 -10.49
CA LEU A 337 -18.37 -44.44 -9.16
C LEU A 337 -18.30 -45.96 -9.19
N ALA A 338 -17.14 -46.52 -8.85
CA ALA A 338 -16.88 -47.94 -8.82
C ALA A 338 -16.17 -48.34 -7.52
N VAL A 339 -16.59 -49.47 -6.94
CA VAL A 339 -15.93 -50.08 -5.79
C VAL A 339 -15.37 -51.43 -6.19
N SER A 340 -14.15 -51.71 -5.77
CA SER A 340 -13.46 -52.98 -6.05
C SER A 340 -12.67 -53.44 -4.83
N PHE A 341 -12.50 -54.75 -4.69
CA PHE A 341 -11.76 -55.36 -3.59
C PHE A 341 -10.46 -55.99 -4.10
N SER A 342 -9.35 -55.74 -3.41
CA SER A 342 -8.06 -56.39 -3.64
C SER A 342 -7.95 -57.62 -2.73
N ASN A 343 -7.77 -58.80 -3.33
CA ASN A 343 -7.54 -60.07 -2.63
C ASN A 343 -8.58 -60.40 -1.54
N LEU A 344 -9.87 -60.22 -1.84
CA LEU A 344 -10.93 -60.59 -0.90
C LEU A 344 -10.93 -62.10 -0.60
N SER A 345 -10.65 -62.42 0.65
CA SER A 345 -10.72 -63.75 1.22
C SER A 345 -11.84 -63.80 2.26
N VAL A 346 -12.45 -64.98 2.37
CA VAL A 346 -13.43 -65.24 3.40
C VAL A 346 -13.10 -66.55 4.08
N SER A 347 -13.06 -66.51 5.40
CA SER A 347 -12.88 -67.66 6.27
C SER A 347 -14.16 -67.87 7.08
N VAL A 348 -14.69 -69.08 7.06
CA VAL A 348 -15.85 -69.49 7.85
C VAL A 348 -15.37 -70.55 8.83
N ASP A 349 -15.69 -70.40 10.11
CA ASP A 349 -15.25 -71.35 11.14
C ASP A 349 -16.02 -72.69 11.11
N ASP A 350 -17.06 -72.79 10.26
CA ASP A 350 -17.92 -73.96 10.07
C ASP A 350 -17.68 -74.59 8.68
N SER A 351 -17.24 -75.86 8.67
CA SER A 351 -16.91 -76.60 7.45
C SER A 351 -18.09 -76.85 6.52
N ASP A 352 -19.32 -76.91 7.02
CA ASP A 352 -20.50 -77.19 6.20
C ASP A 352 -20.91 -75.95 5.39
N LEU A 353 -20.69 -74.75 5.94
CA LEU A 353 -20.96 -73.48 5.27
C LEU A 353 -19.91 -73.08 4.23
N VAL A 354 -18.67 -73.60 4.33
CA VAL A 354 -17.60 -73.35 3.35
C VAL A 354 -18.04 -73.70 1.93
N ASN A 355 -18.85 -74.75 1.75
CA ASN A 355 -19.29 -75.20 0.43
C ASN A 355 -20.40 -74.32 -0.19
N ALA A 356 -21.25 -73.70 0.63
CA ALA A 356 -22.30 -72.79 0.17
C ALA A 356 -21.79 -71.34 -0.04
N TRP A 357 -20.60 -71.06 0.49
CA TRP A 357 -20.04 -69.72 0.55
C TRP A 357 -19.84 -68.99 -0.80
N PRO A 358 -19.42 -69.64 -1.91
CA PRO A 358 -19.20 -68.94 -3.17
C PRO A 358 -20.41 -68.14 -3.66
N GLU A 359 -21.63 -68.62 -3.41
CA GLU A 359 -22.88 -67.92 -3.77
C GLU A 359 -23.14 -66.68 -2.89
N TYR A 360 -22.77 -66.73 -1.61
CA TYR A 360 -22.90 -65.61 -0.68
C TYR A 360 -21.77 -64.59 -0.82
N LYS A 361 -20.58 -64.99 -1.30
CA LYS A 361 -19.42 -64.11 -1.48
C LYS A 361 -19.77 -62.89 -2.33
N GLN A 362 -20.39 -63.09 -3.49
CA GLN A 362 -20.78 -62.00 -4.38
C GLN A 362 -21.82 -61.06 -3.74
N THR A 363 -22.75 -61.63 -2.97
CA THR A 363 -23.76 -60.85 -2.26
C THR A 363 -23.11 -59.98 -1.19
N ILE A 364 -22.22 -60.54 -0.38
CA ILE A 364 -21.52 -59.81 0.68
C ILE A 364 -20.56 -58.76 0.10
N GLU A 365 -19.87 -59.07 -1.00
CA GLU A 365 -19.09 -58.08 -1.77
C GLU A 365 -19.97 -56.90 -2.19
N THR A 366 -21.17 -57.19 -2.71
CA THR A 366 -22.13 -56.17 -3.16
C THR A 366 -22.64 -55.33 -1.99
N GLU A 367 -22.97 -55.94 -0.86
CA GLU A 367 -23.49 -55.22 0.31
C GLU A 367 -22.41 -54.39 0.99
N ILE A 368 -21.21 -54.95 1.24
CA ILE A 368 -20.07 -54.17 1.76
C ILE A 368 -19.70 -53.05 0.78
N GLY A 369 -19.70 -53.34 -0.51
CA GLY A 369 -19.47 -52.34 -1.56
C GLY A 369 -20.52 -51.22 -1.52
N THR A 370 -21.78 -51.55 -1.32
CA THR A 370 -22.89 -50.59 -1.21
C THR A 370 -22.74 -49.70 0.01
N VAL A 371 -22.37 -50.26 1.17
CA VAL A 371 -22.15 -49.43 2.37
C VAL A 371 -20.93 -48.53 2.21
N VAL A 372 -19.81 -49.05 1.69
CA VAL A 372 -18.62 -48.20 1.43
C VAL A 372 -18.95 -47.10 0.42
N THR A 373 -19.70 -47.41 -0.64
CA THR A 373 -20.20 -46.42 -1.60
C THR A 373 -21.01 -45.34 -0.90
N THR A 374 -21.93 -45.74 -0.02
CA THR A 374 -22.78 -44.84 0.76
C THR A 374 -21.93 -43.95 1.68
N LEU A 375 -20.92 -44.50 2.34
CA LEU A 375 -20.03 -43.73 3.22
C LEU A 375 -19.21 -42.71 2.43
N VAL A 376 -18.63 -43.11 1.29
CA VAL A 376 -17.91 -42.19 0.41
C VAL A 376 -18.84 -41.09 -0.10
N GLN A 377 -20.07 -41.43 -0.49
CA GLN A 377 -21.08 -40.46 -0.91
C GLN A 377 -21.57 -39.54 0.20
N THR A 378 -21.62 -40.02 1.44
CA THR A 378 -22.16 -39.28 2.58
C THR A 378 -21.12 -38.38 3.24
N TYR A 379 -19.84 -38.78 3.21
CA TYR A 379 -18.81 -38.09 3.97
C TYR A 379 -17.71 -37.50 3.10
N LEU A 380 -17.28 -38.20 2.04
CA LEU A 380 -16.17 -37.71 1.22
C LEU A 380 -16.63 -36.66 0.19
N PHE A 381 -17.69 -36.95 -0.57
CA PHE A 381 -18.13 -36.04 -1.62
C PHE A 381 -18.73 -34.73 -1.10
N PRO A 382 -19.46 -34.71 0.03
CA PRO A 382 -19.92 -33.45 0.61
C PRO A 382 -18.79 -32.51 1.00
N LEU A 383 -17.57 -32.98 1.27
CA LEU A 383 -16.42 -32.07 1.48
C LEU A 383 -16.06 -31.28 0.20
N ILE A 384 -16.21 -31.91 -0.97
CA ILE A 384 -15.99 -31.25 -2.27
C ILE A 384 -17.17 -30.32 -2.59
N ASP A 385 -18.41 -30.78 -2.35
CA ASP A 385 -19.63 -30.00 -2.55
C ASP A 385 -19.79 -28.83 -1.58
N GLU A 386 -19.21 -28.91 -0.38
CA GLU A 386 -19.26 -27.84 0.62
C GLU A 386 -18.24 -26.75 0.33
N TRP A 387 -17.06 -27.12 -0.18
CA TRP A 387 -15.97 -26.14 -0.39
C TRP A 387 -16.25 -25.20 -1.55
N LEU A 388 -16.71 -25.72 -2.69
CA LEU A 388 -16.81 -24.93 -3.92
C LEU A 388 -17.88 -23.81 -3.85
N PRO A 389 -19.09 -24.04 -3.30
CA PRO A 389 -20.07 -22.97 -3.07
C PRO A 389 -19.58 -21.92 -2.06
N LYS A 390 -18.82 -22.31 -1.04
CA LYS A 390 -18.28 -21.36 -0.04
C LYS A 390 -17.30 -20.35 -0.63
N VAL A 391 -16.71 -20.62 -1.79
CA VAL A 391 -15.87 -19.67 -2.52
C VAL A 391 -16.69 -18.49 -3.05
N VAL A 392 -18.00 -18.67 -3.21
CA VAL A 392 -18.92 -17.70 -3.84
C VAL A 392 -19.87 -17.05 -2.85
N ASP A 393 -19.84 -17.49 -1.59
CA ASP A 393 -20.56 -16.83 -0.50
C ASP A 393 -20.08 -15.38 -0.33
N PRO A 394 -21.00 -14.42 -0.09
CA PRO A 394 -20.62 -13.06 0.22
C PRO A 394 -19.68 -13.01 1.43
N ARG A 395 -18.68 -12.13 1.34
CA ARG A 395 -17.66 -11.94 2.36
C ARG A 395 -17.68 -10.51 2.85
N THR A 396 -17.80 -10.34 4.16
CA THR A 396 -17.70 -9.05 4.82
C THR A 396 -16.29 -8.86 5.39
N PHE A 397 -15.69 -7.71 5.15
CA PHE A 397 -14.43 -7.30 5.78
C PHE A 397 -14.49 -5.81 6.13
N SER A 398 -13.70 -5.38 7.12
CA SER A 398 -13.66 -3.98 7.53
C SER A 398 -12.56 -3.23 6.81
N VAL A 399 -12.88 -2.10 6.19
CA VAL A 399 -11.91 -1.15 5.62
C VAL A 399 -12.03 0.14 6.38
N ALA A 400 -11.02 0.43 7.22
CA ALA A 400 -11.00 1.59 8.11
C ALA A 400 -12.31 1.80 8.90
N GLY A 401 -12.87 0.71 9.44
CA GLY A 401 -14.07 0.72 10.27
C GLY A 401 -15.39 0.66 9.49
N LEU A 402 -15.36 0.68 8.16
CA LEU A 402 -16.54 0.45 7.33
C LEU A 402 -16.63 -1.03 6.95
N ASP A 403 -17.81 -1.63 7.13
CA ASP A 403 -18.06 -3.00 6.69
C ASP A 403 -18.33 -3.03 5.18
N VAL A 404 -17.44 -3.68 4.46
CA VAL A 404 -17.50 -3.88 3.01
C VAL A 404 -17.93 -5.31 2.75
N GLU A 405 -19.04 -5.49 2.06
CA GLU A 405 -19.48 -6.78 1.53
C GLU A 405 -19.00 -6.94 0.09
N LEU A 406 -18.25 -8.01 -0.13
CA LEU A 406 -17.83 -8.49 -1.44
C LEU A 406 -18.68 -9.71 -1.80
N GLN A 407 -19.43 -9.62 -2.88
CA GLN A 407 -20.19 -10.73 -3.44
C GLN A 407 -19.49 -11.25 -4.69
N PRO A 408 -18.78 -12.40 -4.63
CA PRO A 408 -18.22 -13.02 -5.81
C PRO A 408 -19.33 -13.53 -6.74
N VAL A 409 -19.13 -13.43 -8.05
CA VAL A 409 -20.09 -13.88 -9.08
C VAL A 409 -19.38 -14.85 -10.02
N PRO A 410 -19.64 -16.16 -9.96
CA PRO A 410 -18.96 -17.13 -10.81
C PRO A 410 -19.24 -16.95 -12.29
N GLU A 411 -18.18 -16.90 -13.09
CA GLU A 411 -18.25 -16.75 -14.54
C GLU A 411 -17.80 -18.00 -15.28
N VAL A 412 -16.67 -18.56 -14.85
CA VAL A 412 -16.04 -19.71 -15.51
C VAL A 412 -15.48 -20.64 -14.45
N LEU A 413 -15.80 -21.92 -14.57
CA LEU A 413 -15.19 -23.00 -13.82
C LEU A 413 -14.69 -24.02 -14.83
N ASN A 414 -13.40 -24.32 -14.79
CA ASN A 414 -12.78 -25.28 -15.66
C ASN A 414 -11.85 -26.19 -14.85
N VAL A 415 -11.72 -27.44 -15.29
CA VAL A 415 -10.74 -28.38 -14.77
C VAL A 415 -9.84 -28.78 -15.92
N SER A 416 -8.53 -28.67 -15.73
CA SER A 416 -7.51 -29.08 -16.69
C SER A 416 -6.50 -30.01 -16.03
N ALA A 417 -5.46 -30.44 -16.76
CA ALA A 417 -4.39 -31.24 -16.14
C ALA A 417 -3.61 -30.45 -15.08
N GLU A 418 -3.67 -29.11 -15.14
CA GLU A 418 -3.00 -28.18 -14.23
C GLU A 418 -3.85 -27.83 -13.00
N GLY A 419 -5.03 -28.42 -12.83
CA GLY A 419 -5.87 -28.25 -11.65
C GLY A 419 -7.24 -27.63 -11.93
N ILE A 420 -7.82 -27.00 -10.90
CA ILE A 420 -9.11 -26.30 -10.98
C ILE A 420 -8.85 -24.82 -11.24
N TYR A 421 -9.55 -24.25 -12.21
CA TYR A 421 -9.54 -22.82 -12.53
C TYR A 421 -10.95 -22.26 -12.36
N LEU A 422 -11.07 -21.25 -11.51
CA LEU A 422 -12.32 -20.53 -11.27
C LEU A 422 -12.10 -19.03 -11.51
N ARG A 423 -12.98 -18.44 -12.32
CA ARG A 423 -13.02 -17.02 -12.63
C ARG A 423 -14.30 -16.44 -12.07
N LEU A 424 -14.14 -15.38 -11.28
CA LEU A 424 -15.22 -14.72 -10.57
C LEU A 424 -15.25 -13.24 -10.97
N GLY A 425 -16.43 -12.74 -11.31
CA GLY A 425 -16.75 -11.33 -11.16
C GLY A 425 -16.97 -10.98 -9.69
N ALA A 426 -17.22 -9.71 -9.40
CA ALA A 426 -17.46 -9.24 -8.05
C ALA A 426 -18.42 -8.05 -8.02
N ALA A 427 -19.33 -8.03 -7.05
CA ALA A 427 -20.04 -6.84 -6.64
C ALA A 427 -19.55 -6.41 -5.25
N VAL A 428 -19.51 -5.09 -5.00
CA VAL A 428 -19.07 -4.52 -3.74
C VAL A 428 -20.19 -3.64 -3.18
N THR A 429 -20.45 -3.73 -1.88
CA THR A 429 -21.45 -2.90 -1.19
C THR A 429 -20.93 -2.49 0.17
N ILE A 430 -21.11 -1.22 0.54
CA ILE A 430 -20.80 -0.75 1.90
C ILE A 430 -22.05 -0.92 2.77
N LEU A 431 -21.94 -1.72 3.83
CA LEU A 431 -23.05 -1.98 4.73
C LEU A 431 -23.28 -0.79 5.66
N GLY A 432 -24.52 -0.29 5.71
CA GLY A 432 -24.93 0.77 6.63
C GLY A 432 -24.43 2.19 6.31
N ALA A 433 -23.77 2.40 5.17
CA ALA A 433 -23.29 3.72 4.78
C ALA A 433 -24.45 4.68 4.36
N PRO A 434 -24.35 5.98 4.71
CA PRO A 434 -25.27 6.98 4.19
C PRO A 434 -25.14 7.14 2.66
N PRO A 435 -26.12 7.78 1.98
CA PRO A 435 -26.02 8.08 0.55
C PRO A 435 -24.70 8.82 0.26
N GLY A 436 -23.84 8.16 -0.52
CA GLY A 436 -22.48 8.62 -0.71
C GLY A 436 -22.35 9.82 -1.63
N ILE A 437 -21.11 10.31 -1.79
CA ILE A 437 -20.74 11.35 -2.76
C ILE A 437 -21.15 10.90 -4.17
N GLU A 438 -21.83 11.76 -4.93
CA GLU A 438 -22.08 11.51 -6.35
C GLU A 438 -20.76 11.44 -7.12
N SER A 439 -20.61 10.41 -7.95
CA SER A 439 -19.36 10.14 -8.66
C SER A 439 -19.64 9.46 -9.99
N PRO A 440 -18.86 9.77 -11.04
CA PRO A 440 -19.02 9.13 -12.35
C PRO A 440 -18.65 7.63 -12.35
N GLY A 441 -17.98 7.15 -11.30
CA GLY A 441 -17.56 5.76 -11.20
C GLY A 441 -16.18 5.58 -10.59
N TYR A 442 -15.77 4.31 -10.44
CA TYR A 442 -14.42 3.93 -10.07
C TYR A 442 -13.53 3.89 -11.33
N LEU A 443 -12.22 4.06 -11.16
CA LEU A 443 -11.26 3.96 -12.27
C LEU A 443 -11.25 2.52 -12.79
N TYR A 444 -11.42 2.38 -14.09
CA TYR A 444 -11.40 1.11 -14.81
C TYR A 444 -10.18 1.04 -15.72
N THR A 445 -9.35 0.01 -15.53
CA THR A 445 -8.16 -0.26 -16.33
C THR A 445 -8.42 -1.45 -17.27
N PRO A 446 -8.84 -1.20 -18.53
CA PRO A 446 -9.06 -2.28 -19.48
C PRO A 446 -7.76 -3.06 -19.69
N GLY A 447 -7.80 -4.38 -19.50
CA GLY A 447 -6.66 -5.25 -19.64
C GLY A 447 -7.05 -6.64 -20.14
N ASP A 448 -6.17 -7.24 -20.95
CA ASP A 448 -6.38 -8.62 -21.36
C ASP A 448 -6.12 -9.56 -20.17
N TRP A 449 -7.13 -10.36 -19.89
CA TRP A 449 -7.10 -11.36 -18.83
C TRP A 449 -6.78 -12.75 -19.41
N THR A 450 -6.44 -12.93 -20.68
CA THR A 450 -6.28 -14.27 -21.27
C THR A 450 -5.11 -15.09 -20.71
N ALA A 451 -4.07 -14.46 -20.13
CA ALA A 451 -2.93 -15.19 -19.56
C ALA A 451 -3.34 -15.92 -18.27
N VAL A 452 -3.59 -17.23 -18.38
CA VAL A 452 -3.66 -18.13 -17.22
C VAL A 452 -2.23 -18.39 -16.77
N THR A 453 -1.86 -17.90 -15.60
CA THR A 453 -0.64 -18.38 -14.96
C THR A 453 -1.00 -19.63 -14.18
N THR A 454 -0.56 -20.79 -14.67
CA THR A 454 -0.72 -22.06 -13.96
C THR A 454 0.15 -22.04 -12.71
N SER A 455 -0.32 -22.63 -11.62
CA SER A 455 0.43 -22.84 -10.39
C SER A 455 0.26 -24.28 -9.94
N GLU A 456 1.29 -24.83 -9.28
CA GLU A 456 1.16 -26.13 -8.61
C GLU A 456 0.38 -26.01 -7.29
N HIS A 457 0.35 -24.82 -6.71
CA HIS A 457 -0.21 -24.49 -5.41
C HIS A 457 -1.58 -23.78 -5.51
N LEU A 458 -2.03 -23.14 -4.44
CA LEU A 458 -3.22 -22.27 -4.47
C LEU A 458 -2.80 -20.89 -4.95
N LYS A 459 -3.35 -20.40 -6.07
CA LYS A 459 -3.05 -19.07 -6.58
C LYS A 459 -4.32 -18.23 -6.67
N VAL A 460 -4.29 -17.06 -6.05
CA VAL A 460 -5.35 -16.05 -6.10
C VAL A 460 -4.84 -14.86 -6.89
N VAL A 461 -5.57 -14.45 -7.92
CA VAL A 461 -5.24 -13.25 -8.71
C VAL A 461 -6.39 -12.26 -8.62
N VAL A 462 -6.11 -11.06 -8.16
CA VAL A 462 -7.07 -9.96 -7.98
C VAL A 462 -6.72 -8.83 -8.94
N ARG A 463 -7.73 -8.28 -9.60
CA ARG A 463 -7.55 -7.10 -10.47
C ARG A 463 -7.49 -5.82 -9.64
N ASP A 464 -6.62 -4.89 -10.03
CA ASP A 464 -6.55 -3.53 -9.48
C ASP A 464 -7.93 -2.85 -9.49
N ASP A 465 -8.73 -3.07 -10.53
CA ASP A 465 -10.10 -2.55 -10.63
C ASP A 465 -11.00 -2.99 -9.48
N LEU A 466 -10.83 -4.19 -8.92
CA LEU A 466 -11.60 -4.60 -7.74
C LEU A 466 -11.19 -3.77 -6.53
N ILE A 467 -9.90 -3.51 -6.37
CA ILE A 467 -9.37 -2.68 -5.28
C ILE A 467 -9.80 -1.22 -5.48
N ASN A 468 -9.74 -0.69 -6.70
CA ASN A 468 -10.23 0.64 -7.06
C ASN A 468 -11.75 0.77 -6.81
N LEU A 469 -12.54 -0.26 -7.09
CA LEU A 469 -13.97 -0.30 -6.77
C LEU A 469 -14.21 -0.24 -5.25
N VAL A 470 -13.50 -1.06 -4.47
CA VAL A 470 -13.59 -1.00 -2.99
C VAL A 470 -13.19 0.37 -2.47
N LEU A 471 -12.05 0.91 -2.93
CA LEU A 471 -11.54 2.23 -2.54
C LEU A 471 -12.51 3.38 -2.91
N HIS A 472 -13.15 3.27 -4.07
CA HIS A 472 -14.16 4.22 -4.51
C HIS A 472 -15.41 4.16 -3.63
N GLU A 473 -15.90 2.97 -3.31
CA GLU A 473 -17.10 2.80 -2.47
C GLU A 473 -16.87 3.30 -1.04
N VAL A 474 -15.71 3.02 -0.43
CA VAL A 474 -15.38 3.57 0.90
C VAL A 474 -15.19 5.09 0.86
N TRP A 475 -14.62 5.64 -0.21
CA TRP A 475 -14.53 7.09 -0.41
C TRP A 475 -15.91 7.72 -0.53
N ARG A 476 -16.82 7.11 -1.30
CA ARG A 476 -18.22 7.56 -1.40
C ARG A 476 -18.94 7.52 -0.06
N ALA A 477 -18.66 6.52 0.77
CA ALA A 477 -19.16 6.40 2.14
C ALA A 477 -18.60 7.47 3.10
N GLY A 478 -17.70 8.34 2.64
CA GLY A 478 -17.17 9.46 3.40
C GLY A 478 -15.89 9.15 4.17
N LEU A 479 -15.24 8.02 3.92
CA LEU A 479 -14.05 7.61 4.67
C LEU A 479 -12.88 8.61 4.57
N LEU A 480 -12.82 9.40 3.50
CA LEU A 480 -11.81 10.46 3.33
C LEU A 480 -12.32 11.85 3.68
N ARG A 481 -13.32 11.92 4.57
CA ARG A 481 -13.78 13.15 5.22
C ARG A 481 -13.39 13.09 6.69
N TYR A 482 -12.35 13.83 7.06
CA TYR A 482 -11.85 13.87 8.43
C TYR A 482 -12.09 15.26 9.01
N THR A 483 -12.46 15.33 10.29
CA THR A 483 -12.38 16.57 11.07
C THR A 483 -11.37 16.36 12.17
N ILE A 484 -10.36 17.21 12.21
CA ILE A 484 -9.36 17.26 13.27
C ILE A 484 -9.74 18.42 14.17
N ASP A 485 -10.13 18.11 15.39
CA ASP A 485 -10.40 19.04 16.47
C ASP A 485 -9.49 18.74 17.66
N GLN A 486 -9.67 19.47 18.77
CA GLN A 486 -8.84 19.28 19.97
C GLN A 486 -8.98 17.85 20.53
N GLU A 487 -10.20 17.30 20.55
CA GLU A 487 -10.45 15.94 21.07
C GLU A 487 -9.69 14.89 20.25
N SER A 488 -9.66 15.06 18.93
CA SER A 488 -8.90 14.20 18.02
C SER A 488 -7.39 14.23 18.32
N LEU A 489 -6.83 15.41 18.63
CA LEU A 489 -5.43 15.56 18.99
C LEU A 489 -5.12 15.03 20.41
N ASP A 490 -6.03 15.24 21.36
CA ASP A 490 -5.90 14.75 22.73
C ASP A 490 -5.90 13.22 22.77
N ALA A 491 -6.76 12.57 21.96
CA ALA A 491 -6.78 11.13 21.79
C ALA A 491 -5.43 10.57 21.30
N GLN A 492 -4.72 11.37 20.49
CA GLN A 492 -3.38 11.09 19.97
C GLN A 492 -2.25 11.54 20.89
N LYS A 493 -2.57 12.08 22.09
CA LYS A 493 -1.61 12.63 23.06
C LYS A 493 -0.71 13.71 22.46
N SER A 494 -1.22 14.48 21.50
CA SER A 494 -0.51 15.62 20.96
C SER A 494 -0.41 16.73 22.02
N GLU A 495 0.74 17.38 22.13
CA GLU A 495 0.92 18.56 22.98
C GLU A 495 0.46 19.86 22.31
N VAL A 496 -0.05 19.77 21.07
CA VAL A 496 -0.48 20.93 20.28
C VAL A 496 -1.93 21.27 20.57
N GLU A 497 -2.17 22.52 20.94
CA GLU A 497 -3.51 23.08 21.07
C GLU A 497 -3.98 23.66 19.73
N LEU A 498 -5.12 23.17 19.23
CA LEU A 498 -5.79 23.68 18.04
C LEU A 498 -6.61 24.92 18.38
N VAL A 499 -5.88 26.03 18.57
CA VAL A 499 -6.45 27.35 18.80
C VAL A 499 -5.92 28.38 17.80
N ALA A 500 -6.64 29.50 17.64
CA ALA A 500 -6.30 30.54 16.68
C ALA A 500 -4.91 31.17 16.93
N GLY A 501 -4.43 31.18 18.18
CA GLY A 501 -3.10 31.66 18.54
C GLY A 501 -1.99 30.81 17.93
N PHE A 502 -2.19 29.49 17.89
CA PHE A 502 -1.27 28.58 17.19
C PHE A 502 -1.26 28.87 15.69
N LEU A 503 -2.43 29.01 15.06
CA LEU A 503 -2.50 29.35 13.62
C LEU A 503 -1.89 30.72 13.31
N GLY A 504 -2.07 31.71 14.20
CA GLY A 504 -1.47 33.04 14.08
C GLY A 504 0.06 33.05 14.22
N SER A 505 0.68 31.97 14.73
CA SER A 505 2.14 31.79 14.71
C SER A 505 2.68 31.34 13.35
N ILE A 506 1.81 30.82 12.49
CA ILE A 506 2.13 30.28 11.15
C ILE A 506 1.67 31.25 10.05
N VAL A 507 0.56 31.95 10.30
CA VAL A 507 -0.11 32.83 9.36
C VAL A 507 -0.08 34.26 9.90
N ASP A 508 0.68 35.14 9.25
CA ASP A 508 0.97 36.49 9.77
C ASP A 508 -0.26 37.43 9.78
N ASP A 509 -1.33 37.11 9.02
CA ASP A 509 -2.50 37.96 8.83
C ASP A 509 -3.84 37.17 8.90
N LEU A 510 -4.20 36.63 10.07
CA LEU A 510 -5.56 36.08 10.28
C LEU A 510 -6.59 37.22 10.36
N GLN A 511 -7.37 37.40 9.30
CA GLN A 511 -8.39 38.44 9.20
C GLN A 511 -9.81 37.85 9.29
N PRO A 512 -10.71 38.40 10.14
CA PRO A 512 -10.45 39.42 11.16
C PRO A 512 -9.73 38.82 12.39
N PRO A 513 -9.09 39.65 13.25
CA PRO A 513 -8.37 39.16 14.42
C PRO A 513 -9.25 38.29 15.30
N LEU A 514 -8.72 37.14 15.69
CA LEU A 514 -9.35 36.17 16.59
C LEU A 514 -8.75 36.28 17.98
N ASN A 515 -9.53 35.91 19.00
CA ASN A 515 -8.95 35.63 20.31
C ASN A 515 -7.99 34.43 20.15
N PRO A 516 -6.72 34.51 20.60
CA PRO A 516 -5.77 33.41 20.51
C PRO A 516 -6.28 32.08 21.06
N GLU A 517 -7.17 32.12 22.07
CA GLU A 517 -7.77 30.93 22.70
C GLU A 517 -8.98 30.38 21.93
N THR A 518 -9.35 30.97 20.79
CA THR A 518 -10.50 30.50 20.01
C THR A 518 -10.19 29.12 19.42
N PRO A 519 -10.97 28.07 19.74
CA PRO A 519 -10.72 26.75 19.18
C PRO A 519 -10.90 26.75 17.65
N ILE A 520 -10.07 25.98 16.96
CA ILE A 520 -10.16 25.79 15.51
C ILE A 520 -10.37 24.31 15.18
N THR A 521 -11.01 24.06 14.05
CA THR A 521 -11.20 22.74 13.47
C THR A 521 -10.60 22.70 12.08
N ILE A 522 -10.07 21.54 11.68
CA ILE A 522 -9.50 21.31 10.36
C ILE A 522 -10.30 20.20 9.71
N SER A 523 -11.05 20.54 8.67
CA SER A 523 -11.78 19.56 7.87
C SER A 523 -10.98 19.21 6.62
N LEU A 524 -10.77 17.92 6.39
CA LEU A 524 -10.08 17.38 5.22
C LEU A 524 -11.06 16.59 4.39
N GLU A 525 -11.12 16.88 3.09
CA GLU A 525 -11.98 16.17 2.16
C GLU A 525 -11.23 15.86 0.87
N ALA A 526 -11.21 14.58 0.47
CA ALA A 526 -10.72 14.18 -0.84
C ALA A 526 -11.83 14.34 -1.92
N PRO A 527 -11.64 15.18 -2.95
CA PRO A 527 -12.59 15.39 -4.04
C PRO A 527 -12.50 14.31 -5.14
N LEU A 528 -11.38 13.58 -5.19
CA LEU A 528 -11.19 12.41 -6.05
C LEU A 528 -11.16 11.14 -5.21
N PRO A 529 -11.63 10.00 -5.74
CA PRO A 529 -11.45 8.71 -5.10
C PRO A 529 -9.96 8.36 -5.06
N PRO A 530 -9.53 7.58 -4.06
CA PRO A 530 -8.24 6.92 -4.09
C PRO A 530 -8.10 6.02 -5.29
N VAL A 531 -6.89 5.93 -5.81
CA VAL A 531 -6.55 5.04 -6.90
C VAL A 531 -5.33 4.22 -6.52
N ILE A 532 -5.41 2.92 -6.73
CA ILE A 532 -4.27 2.03 -6.68
C ILE A 532 -3.66 1.86 -8.08
N SER A 533 -2.34 1.78 -8.11
CA SER A 533 -1.59 1.28 -9.26
C SER A 533 -0.47 0.36 -8.77
N PHE A 534 -0.03 -0.55 -9.63
CA PHE A 534 1.04 -1.49 -9.32
C PHE A 534 2.36 -1.07 -9.97
N SER A 535 3.48 -1.29 -9.28
CA SER A 535 4.83 -0.90 -9.72
C SER A 535 5.77 -2.11 -9.80
N ASP A 536 6.75 -2.05 -10.70
CA ASP A 536 7.79 -3.10 -10.82
C ASP A 536 8.76 -3.15 -9.65
N ASP A 537 8.81 -2.10 -8.84
CA ASP A 537 9.70 -2.05 -7.69
C ASP A 537 9.13 -2.99 -6.60
N PRO A 538 9.79 -4.12 -6.29
CA PRO A 538 9.30 -5.05 -5.28
C PRO A 538 9.25 -4.41 -3.88
N ALA A 539 10.03 -3.35 -3.63
CA ALA A 539 9.93 -2.59 -2.38
C ALA A 539 8.74 -1.62 -2.34
N ARG A 540 8.06 -1.41 -3.48
CA ARG A 540 6.98 -0.44 -3.68
C ARG A 540 5.91 -0.98 -4.63
N MET A 541 5.57 -2.25 -4.48
CA MET A 541 4.64 -2.95 -5.38
C MET A 541 3.30 -2.23 -5.53
N LEU A 542 2.85 -1.54 -4.47
CA LEU A 542 1.57 -0.86 -4.40
C LEU A 542 1.78 0.65 -4.27
N GLU A 543 1.23 1.41 -5.22
CA GLU A 543 1.15 2.86 -5.15
C GLU A 543 -0.32 3.28 -4.98
N LEU A 544 -0.64 3.82 -3.81
CA LEU A 544 -1.95 4.36 -3.48
C LEU A 544 -1.90 5.89 -3.59
N GLY A 545 -2.54 6.44 -4.60
CA GLY A 545 -2.75 7.87 -4.76
C GLY A 545 -4.05 8.30 -4.09
N LEU A 546 -4.00 9.19 -3.10
CA LEU A 546 -5.21 9.69 -2.41
C LEU A 546 -5.75 10.99 -3.01
N GLY A 547 -5.02 11.59 -3.95
CA GLY A 547 -5.41 12.86 -4.57
C GLY A 547 -5.08 14.08 -3.71
N ASP A 548 -5.80 15.17 -4.00
CA ASP A 548 -5.69 16.44 -3.28
C ASP A 548 -6.72 16.48 -2.16
N PHE A 549 -6.33 16.44 -0.89
CA PHE A 549 -7.24 16.80 0.19
C PHE A 549 -7.44 18.30 0.20
N ARG A 550 -8.70 18.74 0.18
CA ARG A 550 -9.05 20.11 0.52
C ARG A 550 -9.04 20.22 2.05
N ALA A 551 -8.12 21.01 2.58
CA ALA A 551 -8.02 21.33 3.99
C ALA A 551 -8.71 22.67 4.27
N THR A 552 -9.78 22.64 5.06
CA THR A 552 -10.51 23.83 5.50
C THR A 552 -10.26 24.03 6.98
N ILE A 553 -9.58 25.12 7.33
CA ILE A 553 -9.39 25.53 8.73
C ILE A 553 -10.48 26.54 9.06
N ALA A 554 -11.25 26.27 10.11
CA ALA A 554 -12.35 27.12 10.56
C ALA A 554 -12.33 27.29 12.08
N THR A 555 -13.01 28.31 12.60
CA THR A 555 -13.32 28.36 14.05
C THR A 555 -14.31 27.27 14.42
N ALA A 556 -14.19 26.71 15.62
CA ALA A 556 -15.15 25.74 16.13
C ALA A 556 -16.45 26.43 16.63
N GLY A 557 -17.56 25.69 16.69
CA GLY A 557 -18.81 26.12 17.34
C GLY A 557 -19.88 26.67 16.38
N VAL A 558 -20.89 27.35 16.96
CA VAL A 558 -22.09 27.81 16.23
C VAL A 558 -21.78 28.89 15.18
N ASP A 559 -20.74 29.68 15.43
CA ASP A 559 -20.25 30.74 14.54
C ASP A 559 -18.99 30.30 13.77
N ALA A 560 -18.97 29.04 13.31
CA ALA A 560 -17.87 28.51 12.53
C ALA A 560 -17.65 29.34 11.24
N ARG A 561 -16.46 29.89 11.09
CA ARG A 561 -16.05 30.63 9.90
C ARG A 561 -14.75 30.08 9.35
N THR A 562 -14.65 29.96 8.04
CA THR A 562 -13.42 29.56 7.36
C THR A 562 -12.36 30.64 7.51
N LEU A 563 -11.19 30.23 8.01
CA LEU A 563 -10.00 31.05 8.20
C LEU A 563 -9.01 30.87 7.06
N LEU A 564 -8.83 29.62 6.63
CA LEU A 564 -7.88 29.24 5.60
C LEU A 564 -8.41 28.04 4.81
N VAL A 565 -8.17 28.05 3.50
CA VAL A 565 -8.30 26.88 2.64
C VAL A 565 -6.93 26.57 2.06
N GLY A 566 -6.54 25.31 2.14
CA GLY A 566 -5.33 24.78 1.55
C GLY A 566 -5.59 23.44 0.90
N HIS A 567 -4.60 22.95 0.18
CA HIS A 567 -4.63 21.67 -0.51
C HIS A 567 -3.43 20.83 -0.09
N VAL A 568 -3.70 19.59 0.32
CA VAL A 568 -2.68 18.63 0.74
C VAL A 568 -2.75 17.45 -0.20
N THR A 569 -1.76 17.29 -1.05
CA THR A 569 -1.59 16.11 -1.89
C THR A 569 -0.93 15.00 -1.05
N VAL A 570 -1.55 13.82 -1.01
CA VAL A 570 -0.98 12.66 -0.33
C VAL A 570 -0.82 11.50 -1.32
N GLN A 571 0.40 10.97 -1.39
CA GLN A 571 0.73 9.77 -2.15
C GLN A 571 1.38 8.76 -1.21
N MET A 572 0.91 7.53 -1.24
CA MET A 572 1.45 6.43 -0.45
C MET A 572 2.05 5.39 -1.37
N LYS A 573 3.25 4.92 -1.05
CA LYS A 573 3.90 3.79 -1.72
C LYS A 573 4.25 2.76 -0.67
N THR A 574 3.92 1.50 -0.90
CA THR A 574 4.21 0.42 0.04
C THR A 574 4.54 -0.85 -0.71
N GLY A 575 5.45 -1.65 -0.15
CA GLY A 575 5.56 -3.06 -0.48
C GLY A 575 4.40 -3.84 0.14
N LEU A 576 4.27 -5.10 -0.26
CA LEU A 576 3.36 -6.06 0.34
C LEU A 576 4.19 -7.20 0.93
N GLY A 577 3.92 -7.50 2.19
CA GLY A 577 4.44 -8.65 2.91
C GLY A 577 3.33 -9.54 3.40
N PHE A 578 3.70 -10.53 4.20
CA PHE A 578 2.74 -11.46 4.78
C PHE A 578 3.11 -11.83 6.20
N VAL A 579 2.15 -11.65 7.10
CA VAL A 579 2.31 -11.92 8.53
C VAL A 579 1.03 -12.55 9.05
N ASN A 580 1.15 -13.67 9.77
CA ASN A 580 0.03 -14.38 10.41
C ASN A 580 -1.17 -14.62 9.48
N GLU A 581 -0.91 -15.21 8.30
CA GLU A 581 -1.95 -15.55 7.32
C GLU A 581 -2.69 -14.36 6.68
N ALA A 582 -2.14 -13.16 6.83
CA ALA A 582 -2.67 -11.94 6.25
C ALA A 582 -1.62 -11.22 5.40
N VAL A 583 -2.06 -10.65 4.28
CA VAL A 583 -1.24 -9.77 3.45
C VAL A 583 -1.18 -8.42 4.14
N VAL A 584 0.03 -7.93 4.45
CA VAL A 584 0.25 -6.68 5.18
C VAL A 584 1.11 -5.72 4.35
N PRO A 585 0.91 -4.40 4.45
CA PRO A 585 1.83 -3.45 3.85
C PRO A 585 3.20 -3.50 4.54
N GLU A 586 4.27 -3.52 3.75
CA GLU A 586 5.66 -3.41 4.23
C GLU A 586 6.30 -2.12 3.71
N GLY A 587 6.92 -1.35 4.61
CA GLY A 587 7.72 -0.18 4.22
C GLY A 587 6.88 0.96 3.62
N LEU A 588 5.89 1.44 4.38
CA LEU A 588 5.05 2.56 3.96
C LEU A 588 5.87 3.85 3.82
N LEU A 589 5.96 4.35 2.59
CA LEU A 589 6.50 5.66 2.25
C LEU A 589 5.34 6.61 1.92
N VAL A 590 5.18 7.64 2.73
CA VAL A 590 4.17 8.68 2.51
C VAL A 590 4.86 9.92 1.92
N GLY A 591 4.53 10.23 0.68
CA GLY A 591 4.86 11.49 0.03
C GLY A 591 3.76 12.52 0.30
N VAL A 592 4.15 13.68 0.80
CA VAL A 592 3.23 14.77 1.12
C VAL A 592 3.64 15.99 0.31
N GLY A 593 2.70 16.53 -0.46
CA GLY A 593 2.83 17.82 -1.10
C GLY A 593 1.81 18.78 -0.51
N VAL A 594 2.21 20.02 -0.25
CA VAL A 594 1.28 21.04 0.26
C VAL A 594 1.22 22.21 -0.70
N ASP A 595 0.02 22.72 -0.93
CA ASP A 595 -0.25 23.89 -1.74
C ASP A 595 -1.26 24.80 -1.03
N LEU A 596 -0.97 26.09 -0.97
CA LEU A 596 -1.81 27.07 -0.29
C LEU A 596 -2.46 27.98 -1.31
N ASP A 597 -3.74 28.28 -1.10
CA ASP A 597 -4.44 29.24 -1.93
C ASP A 597 -3.81 30.63 -1.78
N ALA A 598 -3.72 31.35 -2.91
CA ALA A 598 -2.96 32.60 -3.05
C ALA A 598 -3.38 33.75 -2.11
N THR A 599 -4.49 33.59 -1.39
CA THR A 599 -4.99 34.57 -0.42
C THR A 599 -4.23 34.55 0.90
N ALA A 600 -3.50 33.47 1.21
CA ALA A 600 -2.81 33.31 2.48
C ALA A 600 -1.38 33.90 2.42
N ARG A 601 -1.12 34.96 3.20
CA ARG A 601 0.24 35.48 3.43
C ARG A 601 0.91 34.61 4.50
N THR A 602 1.37 33.44 4.10
CA THR A 602 2.04 32.51 5.02
C THR A 602 3.34 32.02 4.39
N SER A 603 4.29 31.73 5.25
CA SER A 603 5.44 30.90 4.89
C SER A 603 4.94 29.50 4.52
N VAL A 604 5.18 29.07 3.27
CA VAL A 604 4.91 27.68 2.82
C VAL A 604 5.62 26.69 3.73
N ALA A 605 6.85 26.99 4.15
CA ALA A 605 7.63 26.13 5.04
C ALA A 605 6.99 25.98 6.44
N ALA A 606 6.39 27.05 6.97
CA ALA A 606 5.67 26.97 8.25
C ALA A 606 4.41 26.10 8.12
N PHE A 607 3.70 26.21 7.01
CA PHE A 607 2.52 25.40 6.74
C PHE A 607 2.86 23.93 6.40
N GLU A 608 3.99 23.66 5.74
CA GLU A 608 4.50 22.30 5.55
C GLU A 608 4.82 21.62 6.89
N ASN A 609 5.49 22.32 7.81
CA ASN A 609 5.75 21.81 9.16
C ASN A 609 4.45 21.51 9.92
N PHE A 610 3.47 22.40 9.80
CA PHE A 610 2.13 22.19 10.37
C PHE A 610 1.43 20.98 9.74
N THR A 611 1.48 20.84 8.42
CA THR A 611 0.84 19.73 7.71
C THR A 611 1.47 18.39 8.11
N ASN A 612 2.79 18.33 8.31
CA ASN A 612 3.46 17.13 8.81
C ASN A 612 2.96 16.71 10.19
N LEU A 613 2.66 17.67 11.07
CA LEU A 613 2.03 17.39 12.37
C LEU A 613 0.60 16.83 12.19
N LEU A 614 -0.20 17.43 11.31
CA LEU A 614 -1.58 17.01 11.04
C LEU A 614 -1.68 15.65 10.35
N LEU A 615 -0.63 15.26 9.61
CA LEU A 615 -0.61 14.00 8.88
C LEU A 615 -0.29 12.80 9.74
N GLN A 616 0.17 12.98 10.98
CA GLN A 616 0.39 11.85 11.87
C GLN A 616 -0.94 11.12 12.20
N PRO A 617 -2.01 11.81 12.67
CA PRO A 617 -3.32 11.18 12.84
C PRO A 617 -3.88 10.56 11.55
N ILE A 618 -3.66 11.24 10.42
CA ILE A 618 -4.13 10.77 9.11
C ILE A 618 -3.37 9.50 8.73
N GLY A 619 -2.07 9.43 8.95
CA GLY A 619 -1.23 8.27 8.64
C GLY A 619 -1.68 7.00 9.34
N GLU A 620 -2.15 7.08 10.60
CA GLU A 620 -2.71 5.94 11.32
C GLU A 620 -4.03 5.46 10.70
N ASN A 621 -4.94 6.39 10.38
CA ASN A 621 -6.22 6.09 9.73
C ASN A 621 -6.03 5.59 8.29
N LEU A 622 -5.06 6.15 7.55
CA LEU A 622 -4.69 5.67 6.23
C LEU A 622 -4.00 4.31 6.31
N GLY A 623 -3.25 4.03 7.37
CA GLY A 623 -2.79 2.68 7.67
C GLY A 623 -3.95 1.69 7.80
N ALA A 624 -5.11 2.15 8.29
CA ALA A 624 -6.32 1.35 8.36
C ALA A 624 -7.00 1.08 6.99
N LEU A 625 -6.71 1.87 5.95
CA LEU A 625 -7.10 1.52 4.57
C LEU A 625 -6.34 0.30 4.04
N VAL A 626 -5.17 0.04 4.61
CA VAL A 626 -4.27 -1.04 4.20
C VAL A 626 -4.22 -2.11 5.28
N GLN A 627 -5.34 -2.33 5.98
CA GLN A 627 -5.41 -3.37 7.01
C GLN A 627 -5.10 -4.75 6.42
N PRO A 628 -4.55 -5.65 7.27
CA PRO A 628 -4.30 -7.02 6.87
C PRO A 628 -5.58 -7.65 6.31
N VAL A 629 -5.55 -8.07 5.05
CA VAL A 629 -6.66 -8.84 4.48
C VAL A 629 -6.49 -10.28 4.92
N THR A 630 -7.37 -10.73 5.81
CA THR A 630 -7.39 -12.13 6.25
C THR A 630 -7.88 -13.02 5.12
N LEU A 631 -7.07 -14.01 4.75
CA LEU A 631 -7.49 -15.01 3.79
C LEU A 631 -8.64 -15.86 4.35
N PRO A 632 -9.53 -16.40 3.50
CA PRO A 632 -10.59 -17.30 3.95
C PRO A 632 -10.03 -18.44 4.77
N GLN A 633 -10.50 -18.63 5.99
CA GLN A 633 -10.02 -19.70 6.86
C GLN A 633 -10.80 -20.98 6.57
N PHE A 634 -10.09 -22.08 6.30
CA PHE A 634 -10.67 -23.41 6.21
C PHE A 634 -10.26 -24.21 7.45
N SER A 635 -11.21 -24.84 8.13
CA SER A 635 -10.97 -25.52 9.42
C SER A 635 -9.83 -26.55 9.41
N TYR A 636 -9.50 -27.08 8.23
CA TYR A 636 -8.55 -28.18 8.05
C TYR A 636 -7.32 -27.80 7.22
N VAL A 637 -7.18 -26.55 6.79
CA VAL A 637 -6.06 -26.11 5.94
C VAL A 637 -5.42 -24.86 6.52
N ARG A 638 -4.09 -24.81 6.52
CA ARG A 638 -3.30 -23.62 6.85
C ARG A 638 -2.54 -23.13 5.62
N TYR A 639 -2.25 -21.84 5.62
CA TYR A 639 -1.48 -21.18 4.57
C TYR A 639 -0.05 -20.92 5.01
N SER A 640 0.90 -21.08 4.10
CA SER A 640 2.30 -20.71 4.33
C SER A 640 2.97 -20.20 3.05
N ASP A 641 4.19 -19.67 3.21
CA ASP A 641 5.11 -19.28 2.14
C ASP A 641 4.44 -18.51 0.99
N PRO A 642 3.73 -17.40 1.26
CA PRO A 642 3.10 -16.65 0.19
C PRO A 642 4.15 -16.03 -0.71
N ALA A 643 3.94 -16.19 -2.02
CA ALA A 643 4.64 -15.42 -3.03
C ALA A 643 3.67 -14.39 -3.60
N VAL A 644 3.99 -13.11 -3.39
CA VAL A 644 3.23 -11.98 -3.95
C VAL A 644 3.95 -11.49 -5.19
N GLU A 645 3.24 -11.42 -6.31
CA GLU A 645 3.77 -10.95 -7.59
C GLU A 645 2.75 -10.06 -8.30
N ILE A 646 3.23 -9.14 -9.13
CA ILE A 646 2.40 -8.36 -10.04
C ILE A 646 2.45 -9.03 -11.41
N VAL A 647 1.29 -9.35 -11.99
CA VAL A 647 1.21 -10.15 -13.22
C VAL A 647 0.40 -9.49 -14.33
N GLY A 648 0.67 -9.90 -15.56
CA GLY A 648 -0.03 -9.46 -16.78
C GLY A 648 0.69 -8.37 -17.56
N PRO A 649 0.30 -8.16 -18.84
CA PRO A 649 1.03 -7.30 -19.78
C PRO A 649 1.08 -5.83 -19.35
N ASN A 650 0.04 -5.36 -18.66
CA ASN A 650 -0.07 -3.98 -18.16
C ASN A 650 -0.02 -3.89 -16.63
N LYS A 651 0.32 -5.00 -15.94
CA LYS A 651 0.49 -5.01 -14.48
C LYS A 651 -0.76 -4.53 -13.72
N HIS A 652 -1.93 -4.98 -14.15
CA HIS A 652 -3.21 -4.67 -13.51
C HIS A 652 -3.64 -5.74 -12.50
N HIS A 653 -2.77 -6.71 -12.18
CA HIS A 653 -3.15 -7.84 -11.34
C HIS A 653 -2.15 -8.06 -10.21
N LEU A 654 -2.70 -8.15 -9.00
CA LEU A 654 -1.99 -8.66 -7.83
C LEU A 654 -2.23 -10.16 -7.75
N SER A 655 -1.16 -10.94 -7.74
CA SER A 655 -1.20 -12.38 -7.62
C SER A 655 -0.55 -12.80 -6.32
N VAL A 656 -1.23 -13.68 -5.59
CA VAL A 656 -0.78 -14.27 -4.32
C VAL A 656 -0.84 -15.79 -4.50
N GLU A 657 0.33 -16.42 -4.52
CA GLU A 657 0.47 -17.87 -4.50
C GLU A 657 0.72 -18.33 -3.06
N LEU A 658 -0.03 -19.33 -2.61
CA LEU A 658 -0.08 -19.82 -1.24
C LEU A 658 0.18 -21.31 -1.22
N ARG A 659 1.09 -21.75 -0.35
CA ARG A 659 1.25 -23.17 -0.04
C ARG A 659 0.19 -23.59 0.97
N LEU A 660 -0.47 -24.71 0.68
CA LEU A 660 -1.42 -25.32 1.60
C LEU A 660 -0.71 -26.35 2.46
N HIS A 661 -1.11 -26.41 3.73
CA HIS A 661 -0.77 -27.49 4.64
C HIS A 661 -2.03 -28.03 5.30
N PRO A 662 -2.12 -29.34 5.57
CA PRO A 662 -3.14 -29.84 6.47
C PRO A 662 -2.98 -29.17 7.84
N ALA A 663 -4.08 -28.63 8.39
CA ALA A 663 -4.08 -28.21 9.77
C ALA A 663 -4.00 -29.47 10.63
N VAL A 664 -2.95 -29.59 11.46
CA VAL A 664 -2.87 -30.69 12.44
C VAL A 664 -4.14 -30.66 13.28
N THR A 665 -4.93 -31.73 13.20
CA THR A 665 -6.12 -31.93 14.01
C THR A 665 -5.69 -31.86 15.48
N PRO A 666 -6.32 -31.01 16.31
CA PRO A 666 -6.04 -30.99 17.75
C PRO A 666 -6.39 -32.30 18.42
#